data_AF-A0A817LPD2-F1
#
_entry.id   AF-A0A817LPD2-F1
#
_cell.length_a   1.000
_cell.length_b   1.000
_cell.length_c   1.000
_cell.angle_alpha   90.00
_cell.angle_beta   90.00
_cell.angle_gamma   90.00
#
_symmetry.space_group_name_H-M   'P 1'
#
loop_
_entity.id
_entity.type
_entity.pdbx_description
1 polymer ?
#
loop_
_entity_poly.entity_id
_entity_poly.type
_entity_poly.pdbx_seq_one_letter_code
_entity_poly.pdbx_strand_id
1 'polypeptide(L)'
;MSYISDANVLALHRLLWYHQEKIGDYLSSGRDHKAIGRRPFDKMATLLAYLGPPDHRPLDSQWISYDMTATKFEELMAKTQMHEREEFKSLKALNIFYQAGFSKQNNPVFYYIARRFKVNEMNCDLLIYHVLLTLKPFQAKPFELVVDFTHTCTDNRFKTDYLSKWFICMPDCFYYNLQACYIYNCNSWVREYTKYHDRILSTIKGSRKLIFLDHISRLNDFIEFDQQKLPGHTLSLEEDLKVFNNALKLSHKDTKVAIKVGPQAIQVTSSEKTKVLGHSVLLNDVYYASEIEEVCLVDDNQFTLTIANETGPLSFIHNDCDNIVQAIIHIRTRWELAQPDSIQIHNKIRPKDVPGTLLNIALLNLGSLDPSLRSAAYNLLCALTQTFDLRIEGQLLESSGLCIPSNNTIFIKTISEKLALKEAHLTLEFLEECIEGFRNSTIELKHLCLEYMTKWLPNLTRFCKQNDDNKRAKVSMILDKLITLTIEEDDMYPSIQAKIWSHVGQVSDLLDIVLDCFIKRSVLGGLGSLQAEILADTAVALASSNALLFSRKVIGRLCRLIEKTCLSPTPTLEQHLIWDDIAILLRYLLMLSFNNSLDVASHLPFLFHIVTLLVSTGPLTLRASTHGLVINILHSLCTCSQPQFSDETQRVLRLSLAEFSLPKFYALFGLSKVKSASVIAFRTGIIRQQQQQQHSSQILSQDKQQQQQILTGRSMTITNTYSPTIEQPERMSLTSLETITDTLLELMEACMNDIPDCEWLAQWQELAKRFAFQFNPALQPRAIIVYGCISKTTSDGEIKTLLRILVKALESFSDIDLIDSIIMCLTRLLPLLSPESKIHKFMFWIALSILQLEETQLYASGLALLEQNLHTLDHM
;
A
#
# COMPACT_ATOMS: atom_id res chain seq x y z
N MET A 1 24.92 30.12 -8.86
CA MET A 1 26.14 29.84 -8.06
C MET A 1 25.70 29.29 -6.72
N SER A 2 26.08 28.13 -6.19
CA SER A 2 26.61 26.86 -6.70
C SER A 2 26.13 25.81 -5.69
N TYR A 3 25.22 24.92 -6.09
CA TYR A 3 24.65 23.86 -5.22
C TYR A 3 25.62 22.70 -4.93
N ILE A 4 26.88 22.83 -5.34
CA ILE A 4 27.90 21.82 -5.15
C ILE A 4 28.84 22.36 -4.08
N SER A 5 28.78 21.76 -2.89
CA SER A 5 29.75 22.07 -1.84
C SER A 5 31.14 21.69 -2.32
N ASP A 6 32.17 22.45 -1.91
CA ASP A 6 33.58 22.12 -2.20
C ASP A 6 33.93 20.68 -1.76
N ALA A 7 33.20 20.18 -0.75
CA ALA A 7 33.22 18.79 -0.30
C ALA A 7 32.88 17.79 -1.40
N ASN A 8 31.79 18.04 -2.11
CA ASN A 8 31.31 17.17 -3.18
C ASN A 8 32.21 17.27 -4.41
N VAL A 9 32.78 18.45 -4.69
CA VAL A 9 33.78 18.63 -5.76
C VAL A 9 35.05 17.83 -5.46
N LEU A 10 35.56 17.88 -4.22
CA LEU A 10 36.73 17.11 -3.78
C LEU A 10 36.48 15.60 -3.77
N ALA A 11 35.30 15.16 -3.34
CA ALA A 11 34.89 13.76 -3.38
C ALA A 11 34.79 13.24 -4.82
N LEU A 12 34.20 14.04 -5.72
CA LEU A 12 34.14 13.73 -7.15
C LEU A 12 35.54 13.68 -7.77
N HIS A 13 36.41 14.64 -7.44
CA HIS A 13 37.80 14.65 -7.89
C HIS A 13 38.56 13.38 -7.46
N ARG A 14 38.43 12.97 -6.19
CA ARG A 14 39.02 11.71 -5.67
C ARG A 14 38.48 10.48 -6.40
N LEU A 15 37.16 10.37 -6.55
CA LEU A 15 36.53 9.22 -7.18
C LEU A 15 36.99 9.07 -8.64
N LEU A 16 37.02 10.16 -9.40
CA LEU A 16 37.46 10.14 -10.79
C LEU A 16 38.96 9.88 -10.91
N TRP A 17 39.81 10.46 -10.03
CA TRP A 17 41.26 10.25 -10.05
C TRP A 17 41.67 8.81 -9.75
N TYR A 18 41.09 8.17 -8.73
CA TYR A 18 41.46 6.81 -8.31
C TYR A 18 40.85 5.70 -9.17
N HIS A 19 39.77 5.98 -9.90
CA HIS A 19 39.08 4.98 -10.72
C HIS A 19 39.20 5.24 -12.23
N GLN A 20 39.97 6.24 -12.66
CA GLN A 20 40.14 6.57 -14.08
C GLN A 20 40.60 5.37 -14.92
N GLU A 21 41.54 4.56 -14.44
CA GLU A 21 42.09 3.43 -15.21
C GLU A 21 41.00 2.37 -15.49
N LYS A 22 40.22 2.01 -14.46
CA LYS A 22 39.10 1.05 -14.59
C LYS A 22 37.96 1.57 -15.47
N ILE A 23 37.67 2.86 -15.41
CA ILE A 23 36.66 3.50 -16.27
C ILE A 23 37.16 3.53 -17.72
N GLY A 24 38.44 3.80 -17.95
CA GLY A 24 39.08 3.76 -19.26
C GLY A 24 39.11 2.37 -19.88
N ASP A 25 39.41 1.34 -19.08
CA ASP A 25 39.40 -0.06 -19.52
C ASP A 25 38.00 -0.51 -19.93
N TYR A 26 36.98 -0.15 -19.14
CA TYR A 26 35.59 -0.42 -19.46
C TYR A 26 35.16 0.23 -20.78
N LEU A 27 35.47 1.51 -20.97
CA LEU A 27 35.16 2.25 -22.20
C LEU A 27 35.95 1.75 -23.42
N SER A 28 37.09 1.09 -23.21
CA SER A 28 37.93 0.52 -24.27
C SER A 28 37.51 -0.90 -24.67
N SER A 29 36.71 -1.59 -23.86
CA SER A 29 36.25 -2.97 -24.08
C SER A 29 35.01 -3.10 -24.98
N GLY A 30 34.28 -2.02 -25.24
CA GLY A 30 33.13 -1.99 -26.16
C GLY A 30 33.57 -1.89 -27.63
N ARG A 31 33.21 -2.88 -28.46
CA ARG A 31 33.68 -3.01 -29.86
C ARG A 31 32.94 -2.14 -30.90
N ASP A 32 32.01 -1.27 -30.51
CA ASP A 32 31.34 -0.35 -31.44
C ASP A 32 31.96 1.06 -31.43
N HIS A 33 32.53 1.44 -32.57
CA HIS A 33 33.28 2.69 -32.79
C HIS A 33 32.40 3.97 -32.87
N LYS A 34 31.30 4.04 -32.12
CA LYS A 34 30.55 5.28 -31.86
C LYS A 34 30.29 5.45 -30.37
N ALA A 35 31.37 5.43 -29.58
CA ALA A 35 31.31 5.64 -28.13
C ALA A 35 31.04 7.12 -27.77
N ILE A 36 29.79 7.45 -27.50
CA ILE A 36 29.43 8.64 -26.70
C ILE A 36 30.04 8.41 -25.31
N GLY A 37 31.20 9.01 -25.04
CA GLY A 37 31.86 8.91 -23.74
C GLY A 37 33.38 8.93 -23.77
N ARG A 38 34.02 8.43 -24.85
CA ARG A 38 35.50 8.34 -24.92
C ARG A 38 36.17 9.71 -25.05
N ARG A 39 35.72 10.56 -25.98
CA ARG A 39 36.22 11.95 -26.13
C ARG A 39 36.02 12.82 -24.86
N PRO A 40 34.85 12.81 -24.19
CA PRO A 40 34.68 13.47 -22.89
C PRO A 40 35.59 12.88 -21.80
N PHE A 41 35.76 11.56 -21.77
CA PHE A 41 36.63 10.88 -20.80
C PHE A 41 38.10 11.24 -21.02
N ASP A 42 38.60 11.29 -22.25
CA ASP A 42 39.98 11.69 -22.55
C ASP A 42 40.24 13.15 -22.14
N LYS A 43 39.26 14.05 -22.36
CA LYS A 43 39.30 15.43 -21.86
C LYS A 43 39.27 15.49 -20.34
N MET A 44 38.46 14.66 -19.69
CA MET A 44 38.41 14.56 -18.24
C MET A 44 39.72 14.02 -17.65
N ALA A 45 40.30 12.97 -18.23
CA ALA A 45 41.59 12.41 -17.83
C ALA A 45 42.72 13.44 -17.98
N THR A 46 42.68 14.22 -19.07
CA THR A 46 43.61 15.34 -19.29
C THR A 46 43.42 16.43 -18.21
N LEU A 47 42.18 16.82 -17.91
CA LEU A 47 41.87 17.80 -16.86
C LEU A 47 42.30 17.32 -15.47
N LEU A 48 42.06 16.05 -15.16
CA LEU A 48 42.53 15.40 -13.95
C LEU A 48 44.05 15.45 -13.86
N ALA A 49 44.77 15.11 -14.94
CA ALA A 49 46.23 15.18 -14.98
C ALA A 49 46.77 16.61 -14.74
N TYR A 50 46.06 17.64 -15.21
CA TYR A 50 46.39 19.04 -14.92
C TYR A 50 46.05 19.45 -13.48
N LEU A 51 44.98 18.91 -12.89
CA LEU A 51 44.58 19.15 -11.50
C LEU A 51 45.51 18.47 -10.50
N GLY A 52 46.18 17.39 -10.91
CA GLY A 52 47.08 16.62 -10.06
C GLY A 52 46.33 15.82 -8.99
N PRO A 53 47.06 15.04 -8.16
CA PRO A 53 46.44 14.24 -7.11
C PRO A 53 45.69 15.14 -6.11
N PRO A 54 44.46 14.77 -5.70
CA PRO A 54 43.62 15.59 -4.83
C PRO A 54 44.27 15.84 -3.45
N ASP A 55 44.30 17.10 -3.03
CA ASP A 55 44.86 17.54 -1.75
C ASP A 55 44.32 16.73 -0.55
N HIS A 56 45.24 16.29 0.31
CA HIS A 56 44.95 15.64 1.57
C HIS A 56 44.50 16.66 2.62
N ARG A 57 43.34 17.29 2.40
CA ARG A 57 42.57 17.88 3.49
C ARG A 57 41.39 16.95 3.80
N PRO A 58 41.27 16.47 5.05
CA PRO A 58 40.10 15.72 5.45
C PRO A 58 38.93 16.71 5.51
N LEU A 59 37.90 16.42 4.72
CA LEU A 59 36.63 17.11 4.79
C LEU A 59 35.92 16.71 6.07
N ASP A 60 35.56 17.70 6.88
CA ASP A 60 34.73 17.59 8.08
C ASP A 60 33.43 16.85 7.78
N SER A 61 33.52 15.54 7.86
CA SER A 61 32.42 14.62 8.09
C SER A 61 32.47 14.37 9.59
N GLN A 62 31.79 15.23 10.35
CA GLN A 62 31.59 14.94 11.76
C GLN A 62 30.97 13.54 11.84
N TRP A 63 31.71 12.65 12.50
CA TRP A 63 31.38 11.28 12.91
C TRP A 63 31.92 10.08 12.13
N ILE A 64 32.98 10.19 11.30
CA ILE A 64 33.85 9.03 11.04
C ILE A 64 35.32 9.47 10.98
N SER A 65 36.15 8.87 11.82
CA SER A 65 37.60 9.08 11.97
C SER A 65 38.02 10.23 12.91
N TYR A 66 37.79 10.02 14.21
CA TYR A 66 38.93 10.16 15.11
C TYR A 66 39.61 8.80 15.18
N ASP A 67 40.92 8.76 15.37
CA ASP A 67 41.64 7.61 15.94
C ASP A 67 40.96 7.22 17.27
N MET A 68 39.88 6.45 17.17
CA MET A 68 39.03 6.02 18.26
C MET A 68 39.62 4.72 18.77
N THR A 69 40.70 4.82 19.52
CA THR A 69 41.22 3.69 20.28
C THR A 69 40.23 3.34 21.40
N ALA A 70 40.21 2.08 21.83
CA ALA A 70 39.36 1.63 22.93
C ALA A 70 39.46 2.53 24.18
N THR A 71 40.66 3.01 24.49
CA THR A 71 40.94 3.96 25.58
C THR A 71 40.26 5.32 25.41
N LYS A 72 40.29 5.91 24.20
CA LYS A 72 39.61 7.20 23.93
C LYS A 72 38.10 7.07 23.93
N PHE A 73 37.56 5.93 23.47
CA PHE A 73 36.13 5.65 23.52
C PHE A 73 35.64 5.55 24.97
N GLU A 74 36.37 4.81 25.82
CA GLU A 74 36.06 4.66 27.23
C GLU A 74 36.14 6.01 27.98
N GLU A 75 37.18 6.80 27.74
CA GLU A 75 37.34 8.14 28.33
C GLU A 75 36.21 9.10 27.92
N LEU A 76 35.75 9.05 26.67
CA LEU A 76 34.67 9.90 26.17
C LEU A 76 33.32 9.52 26.81
N MET A 77 33.04 8.23 26.96
CA MET A 77 31.81 7.74 27.60
C MET A 77 31.82 8.00 29.12
N ALA A 78 32.99 7.92 29.77
CA ALA A 78 33.16 8.24 31.19
C ALA A 78 33.04 9.75 31.47
N LYS A 79 33.64 10.61 30.64
CA LYS A 79 33.56 12.09 30.76
C LYS A 79 32.13 12.63 30.64
N THR A 80 31.27 11.92 29.90
CA THR A 80 29.89 12.38 29.65
C THR A 80 28.88 11.81 30.68
N GLN A 81 29.35 11.22 31.79
CA GLN A 81 28.52 10.62 32.86
C GLN A 81 27.44 9.63 32.36
N MET A 82 27.72 8.89 31.28
CA MET A 82 26.73 8.02 30.61
C MET A 82 26.24 6.85 31.49
N HIS A 83 27.00 6.48 32.52
CA HIS A 83 26.66 5.40 33.46
C HIS A 83 25.53 5.77 34.45
N GLU A 84 25.25 7.07 34.64
CA GLU A 84 24.18 7.55 35.52
C GLU A 84 22.83 7.67 34.80
N ARG A 85 22.84 7.71 33.45
CA ARG A 85 21.62 7.80 32.64
C ARG A 85 20.72 6.59 32.83
N GLU A 86 19.41 6.83 32.95
CA GLU A 86 18.41 5.78 33.08
C GLU A 86 18.45 4.78 31.91
N GLU A 87 18.72 5.26 30.70
CA GLU A 87 18.88 4.42 29.50
C GLU A 87 19.95 3.33 29.68
N PHE A 88 21.08 3.64 30.30
CA PHE A 88 22.16 2.68 30.54
C PHE A 88 21.77 1.65 31.62
N LYS A 89 21.06 2.08 32.67
CA LYS A 89 20.56 1.18 33.72
C LYS A 89 19.51 0.21 33.15
N SER A 90 18.61 0.71 32.30
CA SER A 90 17.63 -0.11 31.58
C SER A 90 18.31 -1.13 30.66
N LEU A 91 19.35 -0.72 29.93
CA LEU A 91 20.14 -1.63 29.08
C LEU A 91 20.78 -2.76 29.89
N LYS A 92 21.37 -2.44 31.04
CA LYS A 92 21.97 -3.46 31.92
C LYS A 92 20.92 -4.43 32.48
N ALA A 93 19.72 -3.94 32.82
CA ALA A 93 18.63 -4.78 33.33
C ALA A 93 18.15 -5.83 32.31
N LEU A 94 18.31 -5.56 31.01
CA LEU A 94 17.93 -6.50 29.95
C LEU A 94 18.84 -7.74 29.86
N ASN A 95 20.01 -7.76 30.52
CA ASN A 95 20.94 -8.89 30.47
C ASN A 95 21.24 -9.35 29.03
N ILE A 96 21.54 -8.40 28.14
CA ILE A 96 21.99 -8.69 26.76
C ILE A 96 23.37 -9.31 26.78
N PHE A 97 24.25 -8.79 27.64
CA PHE A 97 25.59 -9.30 27.88
C PHE A 97 25.85 -9.41 29.39
N TYR A 98 26.28 -10.59 29.86
CA TYR A 98 26.54 -10.84 31.28
C TYR A 98 27.57 -11.94 31.49
N GLN A 99 28.25 -11.92 32.63
CA GLN A 99 29.14 -12.99 33.08
C GLN A 99 28.36 -13.94 33.97
N ALA A 100 28.45 -15.25 33.72
CA ALA A 100 27.89 -16.26 34.60
C ALA A 100 28.57 -17.61 34.41
N GLY A 101 28.88 -18.30 35.51
CA GLY A 101 29.52 -19.62 35.47
C GLY A 101 30.98 -19.63 35.00
N PHE A 102 31.56 -20.84 35.03
CA PHE A 102 32.93 -21.12 34.63
C PHE A 102 32.98 -22.33 33.69
N SER A 103 33.89 -22.32 32.72
CA SER A 103 34.15 -23.47 31.87
C SER A 103 34.89 -24.57 32.64
N LYS A 104 35.02 -25.77 32.05
CA LYS A 104 35.80 -26.87 32.63
C LYS A 104 37.28 -26.53 32.79
N GLN A 105 37.77 -25.55 32.04
CA GLN A 105 39.13 -25.00 32.19
C GLN A 105 39.21 -23.90 33.25
N ASN A 106 38.14 -23.68 34.01
CA ASN A 106 38.00 -22.65 35.03
C ASN A 106 38.12 -21.22 34.49
N ASN A 107 37.78 -21.01 33.21
CA ASN A 107 37.69 -19.68 32.61
C ASN A 107 36.29 -19.08 32.88
N PRO A 108 36.17 -17.79 33.22
CA PRO A 108 34.87 -17.14 33.32
C PRO A 108 34.16 -17.15 31.96
N VAL A 109 32.87 -17.50 31.97
CA VAL A 109 32.03 -17.55 30.77
C VAL A 109 31.15 -16.32 30.70
N PHE A 110 31.11 -15.70 29.53
CA PHE A 110 30.23 -14.58 29.21
C PHE A 110 29.17 -15.02 28.21
N TYR A 111 27.98 -14.43 28.31
CA TYR A 111 26.86 -14.72 27.42
C TYR A 111 26.44 -13.46 26.68
N TYR A 112 26.28 -13.57 25.37
CA TYR A 112 25.64 -12.56 24.53
C TYR A 112 24.34 -13.13 23.95
N ILE A 113 23.21 -12.52 24.29
CA ILE A 113 21.88 -12.95 23.86
C ILE A 113 21.38 -12.00 22.78
N ALA A 114 21.58 -12.38 21.52
CA ALA A 114 21.37 -11.49 20.37
C ALA A 114 19.92 -10.96 20.28
N ARG A 115 18.93 -11.82 20.49
CA ARG A 115 17.49 -11.45 20.42
C ARG A 115 17.05 -10.35 21.39
N ARG A 116 17.80 -10.12 22.48
CA ARG A 116 17.49 -9.08 23.48
C ARG A 116 17.96 -7.69 23.07
N PHE A 117 18.85 -7.59 22.08
CA PHE A 117 19.25 -6.30 21.50
C PHE A 117 18.25 -5.90 20.41
N LYS A 118 17.71 -4.69 20.48
CA LYS A 118 16.78 -4.13 19.48
C LYS A 118 17.37 -2.87 18.86
N VAL A 119 17.67 -2.91 17.56
CA VAL A 119 18.45 -1.88 16.83
C VAL A 119 17.78 -0.50 16.79
N ASN A 120 16.44 -0.45 16.84
CA ASN A 120 15.67 0.79 16.75
C ASN A 120 15.37 1.41 18.12
N GLU A 121 15.53 0.65 19.20
CA GLU A 121 15.17 1.08 20.57
C GLU A 121 16.40 1.35 21.43
N MET A 122 17.55 0.79 21.05
CA MET A 122 18.74 0.77 21.90
C MET A 122 19.93 1.46 21.23
N ASN A 123 20.66 2.25 22.02
CA ASN A 123 21.91 2.84 21.59
C ASN A 123 23.05 1.81 21.61
N CYS A 124 23.62 1.50 20.45
CA CYS A 124 24.70 0.52 20.32
C CYS A 124 25.98 0.94 21.07
N ASP A 125 26.24 2.24 21.20
CA ASP A 125 27.42 2.74 21.93
C ASP A 125 27.33 2.42 23.42
N LEU A 126 26.12 2.49 23.99
CA LEU A 126 25.87 2.08 25.37
C LEU A 126 26.05 0.58 25.57
N LEU A 127 25.69 -0.24 24.56
CA LEU A 127 25.93 -1.68 24.61
C LEU A 127 27.43 -2.00 24.55
N ILE A 128 28.18 -1.39 23.63
CA ILE A 128 29.64 -1.55 23.54
C ILE A 128 30.29 -1.15 24.88
N TYR A 129 29.87 -0.03 25.45
CA TYR A 129 30.36 0.44 26.75
C TYR A 129 30.01 -0.52 27.90
N HIS A 130 28.79 -1.06 27.94
CA HIS A 130 28.39 -2.08 28.91
C HIS A 130 29.24 -3.35 28.80
N VAL A 131 29.52 -3.83 27.58
CA VAL A 131 30.39 -4.99 27.37
C VAL A 131 31.82 -4.70 27.83
N LEU A 132 32.39 -3.54 27.49
CA LEU A 132 33.72 -3.12 27.94
C LEU A 132 33.82 -3.09 29.46
N LEU A 133 32.86 -2.45 30.14
CA LEU A 133 32.83 -2.39 31.62
C LEU A 133 32.71 -3.79 32.24
N THR A 134 31.96 -4.68 31.61
CA THR A 134 31.76 -6.06 32.09
C THR A 134 33.01 -6.91 31.92
N LEU A 135 33.78 -6.70 30.84
CA LEU A 135 35.04 -7.42 30.57
C LEU A 135 36.26 -6.81 31.27
N LYS A 136 36.24 -5.52 31.62
CA LYS A 136 37.37 -4.79 32.22
C LYS A 136 38.00 -5.49 33.44
N PRO A 137 37.24 -6.07 34.40
CA PRO A 137 37.83 -6.82 35.52
C PRO A 137 38.62 -8.06 35.10
N PHE A 138 38.43 -8.54 33.87
CA PHE A 138 39.00 -9.77 33.32
C PHE A 138 40.00 -9.53 32.20
N GLN A 139 40.43 -8.28 31.97
CA GLN A 139 41.35 -7.89 30.89
C GLN A 139 42.70 -8.63 30.87
N ALA A 140 43.12 -9.23 31.99
CA ALA A 140 44.36 -9.97 32.12
C ALA A 140 44.15 -11.49 32.33
N LYS A 141 42.90 -11.98 32.22
CA LYS A 141 42.55 -13.38 32.44
C LYS A 141 41.95 -13.98 31.15
N PRO A 142 42.22 -15.25 30.84
CA PRO A 142 41.52 -15.95 29.77
C PRO A 142 40.01 -16.01 30.09
N PHE A 143 39.17 -15.90 29.06
CA PHE A 143 37.72 -16.02 29.20
C PHE A 143 37.11 -16.70 27.98
N GLU A 144 35.86 -17.13 28.11
CA GLU A 144 35.09 -17.78 27.06
C GLU A 144 33.77 -17.05 26.83
N LEU A 145 33.24 -17.13 25.60
CA LEU A 145 32.03 -16.43 25.18
C LEU A 145 31.02 -17.43 24.62
N VAL A 146 29.76 -17.32 25.04
CA VAL A 146 28.62 -18.01 24.44
C VAL A 146 27.75 -16.96 23.74
N VAL A 147 27.52 -17.16 22.44
CA VAL A 147 26.66 -16.31 21.61
C VAL A 147 25.40 -17.10 21.27
N ASP A 148 24.27 -16.63 21.81
CA ASP A 148 22.96 -17.22 21.56
C ASP A 148 22.24 -16.44 20.44
N PHE A 149 22.15 -17.07 19.27
CA PHE A 149 21.43 -16.55 18.11
C PHE A 149 19.97 -17.06 18.00
N THR A 150 19.45 -17.72 19.04
CA THR A 150 18.04 -18.16 19.09
C THR A 150 17.10 -17.01 18.71
N HIS A 151 16.32 -17.22 17.65
CA HIS A 151 15.34 -16.25 17.15
C HIS A 151 15.95 -14.86 16.79
N THR A 152 17.18 -14.83 16.27
CA THR A 152 17.79 -13.57 15.80
C THR A 152 17.25 -13.20 14.42
N CYS A 153 16.69 -12.00 14.29
CA CYS A 153 16.12 -11.49 13.04
C CYS A 153 16.63 -10.07 12.70
N THR A 154 15.98 -9.45 11.72
CA THR A 154 16.29 -8.09 11.25
C THR A 154 16.31 -7.05 12.38
N ASP A 155 15.45 -7.18 13.38
CA ASP A 155 15.37 -6.25 14.52
C ASP A 155 16.59 -6.27 15.43
N ASN A 156 17.36 -7.35 15.41
CA ASN A 156 18.50 -7.57 16.30
C ASN A 156 19.85 -7.23 15.64
N ARG A 157 19.82 -6.73 14.39
CA ARG A 157 21.03 -6.53 13.59
C ARG A 157 21.88 -5.36 14.10
N PHE A 158 23.21 -5.50 14.02
CA PHE A 158 24.08 -4.33 14.02
C PHE A 158 24.12 -3.72 12.62
N LYS A 159 23.89 -2.41 12.50
CA LYS A 159 24.12 -1.67 11.24
C LYS A 159 25.60 -1.70 10.87
N THR A 160 25.95 -1.53 9.59
CA THR A 160 27.33 -1.62 9.07
C THR A 160 28.34 -0.80 9.90
N ASP A 161 27.98 0.43 10.26
CA ASP A 161 28.84 1.33 11.02
C ASP A 161 29.05 0.82 12.44
N TYR A 162 27.99 0.35 13.10
CA TYR A 162 28.07 -0.23 14.44
C TYR A 162 28.82 -1.57 14.47
N LEU A 163 28.61 -2.43 13.46
CA LEU A 163 29.35 -3.67 13.33
C LEU A 163 30.85 -3.41 13.19
N SER A 164 31.23 -2.45 12.35
CA SER A 164 32.63 -2.04 12.20
C SER A 164 33.19 -1.45 13.50
N LYS A 165 32.37 -0.70 14.25
CA LYS A 165 32.75 -0.08 15.52
C LYS A 165 33.11 -1.10 16.60
N TRP A 166 32.46 -2.27 16.66
CA TRP A 166 32.85 -3.36 17.58
C TRP A 166 34.30 -3.79 17.41
N PHE A 167 34.81 -3.85 16.18
CA PHE A 167 36.20 -4.24 15.89
C PHE A 167 37.22 -3.14 16.17
N ILE A 168 36.78 -1.89 16.25
CA ILE A 168 37.65 -0.72 16.49
C ILE A 168 37.70 -0.40 17.99
N CYS A 169 36.55 -0.45 18.68
CA CYS A 169 36.42 -0.04 20.08
C CYS A 169 36.82 -1.13 21.08
N MET A 170 37.02 -2.37 20.64
CA MET A 170 37.45 -3.47 21.52
C MET A 170 38.99 -3.50 21.66
N PRO A 171 39.54 -3.47 22.88
CA PRO A 171 40.96 -3.68 23.12
C PRO A 171 41.49 -5.01 22.58
N ASP A 172 42.69 -4.98 22.00
CA ASP A 172 43.40 -6.18 21.51
C ASP A 172 43.55 -7.27 22.58
N CYS A 173 43.74 -6.88 23.85
CA CYS A 173 43.88 -7.82 24.96
C CYS A 173 42.66 -8.75 25.11
N PHE A 174 41.45 -8.31 24.78
CA PHE A 174 40.27 -9.17 24.83
C PHE A 174 40.27 -10.20 23.70
N TYR A 175 40.72 -9.85 22.49
CA TYR A 175 40.86 -10.82 21.40
C TYR A 175 41.91 -11.88 21.69
N TYR A 176 43.02 -11.50 22.34
CA TYR A 176 44.04 -12.44 22.78
C TYR A 176 43.53 -13.37 23.89
N ASN A 177 42.83 -12.83 24.89
CA ASN A 177 42.37 -13.59 26.06
C ASN A 177 41.10 -14.41 25.83
N LEU A 178 40.31 -14.13 24.78
CA LEU A 178 39.20 -14.97 24.37
C LEU A 178 39.73 -16.34 23.93
N GLN A 179 39.43 -17.40 24.70
CA GLN A 179 39.87 -18.77 24.41
C GLN A 179 38.96 -19.46 23.40
N ALA A 180 37.64 -19.35 23.62
CA ALA A 180 36.63 -19.96 22.78
C ALA A 180 35.37 -19.10 22.71
N CYS A 181 34.71 -19.11 21.56
CA CYS A 181 33.42 -18.50 21.32
C CYS A 181 32.45 -19.55 20.80
N TYR A 182 31.53 -19.98 21.66
CA TYR A 182 30.51 -20.98 21.35
C TYR A 182 29.29 -20.30 20.72
N ILE A 183 28.96 -20.69 19.49
CA ILE A 183 27.84 -20.10 18.74
C ILE A 183 26.68 -21.10 18.74
N TYR A 184 25.57 -20.70 19.35
CA TYR A 184 24.37 -21.52 19.50
C TYR A 184 23.21 -20.98 18.65
N ASN A 185 22.40 -21.88 18.08
CA ASN A 185 21.21 -21.57 17.26
C ASN A 185 21.48 -20.55 16.14
N CYS A 186 22.57 -20.74 15.38
CA CYS A 186 22.79 -19.98 14.16
C CYS A 186 21.69 -20.31 13.15
N ASN A 187 21.05 -19.29 12.57
CA ASN A 187 19.88 -19.44 11.71
C ASN A 187 20.15 -18.91 10.29
N SER A 188 19.18 -19.10 9.39
CA SER A 188 19.27 -18.71 7.98
C SER A 188 19.51 -17.20 7.82
N TRP A 189 18.88 -16.39 8.66
CA TRP A 189 19.06 -14.93 8.65
C TRP A 189 20.49 -14.52 9.04
N VAL A 190 21.04 -15.09 10.12
CA VAL A 190 22.42 -14.84 10.57
C VAL A 190 23.42 -15.26 9.48
N ARG A 191 23.17 -16.37 8.79
CA ARG A 191 24.00 -16.78 7.65
C ARG A 191 24.02 -15.72 6.54
N GLU A 192 22.86 -15.21 6.11
CA GLU A 192 22.83 -14.15 5.09
C GLU A 192 23.42 -12.84 5.60
N TYR A 193 23.20 -12.47 6.87
CA TYR A 193 23.83 -11.31 7.50
C TYR A 193 25.37 -11.41 7.49
N THR A 194 25.93 -12.56 7.87
CA THR A 194 27.39 -12.76 7.85
C THR A 194 27.96 -12.73 6.44
N LYS A 195 27.23 -13.25 5.45
CA LYS A 195 27.61 -13.19 4.03
C LYS A 195 27.56 -11.77 3.48
N TYR A 196 26.55 -10.99 3.84
CA TYR A 196 26.42 -9.58 3.46
C TYR A 196 27.58 -8.72 4.03
N HIS A 197 28.00 -9.01 5.26
CA HIS A 197 29.10 -8.32 5.94
C HIS A 197 30.46 -9.04 5.86
N ASP A 198 30.69 -9.88 4.84
CA ASP A 198 31.92 -10.71 4.72
C ASP A 198 33.21 -9.88 4.76
N ARG A 199 33.18 -8.64 4.24
CA ARG A 199 34.33 -7.73 4.28
C ARG A 199 34.76 -7.39 5.72
N ILE A 200 33.80 -7.06 6.58
CA ILE A 200 34.07 -6.69 7.98
C ILE A 200 34.43 -7.94 8.80
N LEU A 201 33.71 -9.03 8.57
CA LEU A 201 33.87 -10.29 9.32
C LEU A 201 35.01 -11.17 8.79
N SER A 202 35.71 -10.74 7.74
CA SER A 202 36.84 -11.48 7.14
C SER A 202 37.95 -11.81 8.15
N THR A 203 38.14 -10.96 9.16
CA THR A 203 39.15 -11.11 10.22
C THR A 203 38.89 -12.29 11.16
N ILE A 204 37.61 -12.69 11.32
CA ILE A 204 37.21 -13.80 12.19
C ILE A 204 36.84 -15.06 11.39
N LYS A 205 36.79 -14.96 10.05
CA LYS A 205 36.42 -16.06 9.15
C LYS A 205 37.45 -17.19 9.24
N GLY A 206 36.98 -18.41 9.53
CA GLY A 206 37.81 -19.60 9.68
C GLY A 206 38.60 -19.66 11.01
N SER A 207 38.32 -18.77 11.96
CA SER A 207 38.97 -18.79 13.27
C SER A 207 38.64 -20.06 14.05
N ARG A 208 39.68 -20.78 14.50
CA ARG A 208 39.52 -21.99 15.33
C ARG A 208 38.89 -21.73 16.70
N LYS A 209 38.86 -20.46 17.13
CA LYS A 209 38.19 -20.05 18.38
C LYS A 209 36.66 -20.08 18.25
N LEU A 210 36.11 -20.01 17.03
CA LEU A 210 34.67 -20.08 16.80
C LEU A 210 34.20 -21.54 16.75
N ILE A 211 33.35 -21.90 17.71
CA ILE A 211 32.82 -23.26 17.86
C ILE A 211 31.31 -23.20 17.69
N PHE A 212 30.82 -23.57 16.51
CA PHE A 212 29.39 -23.72 16.28
C PHE A 212 28.88 -25.01 16.93
N LEU A 213 27.81 -24.87 17.70
CA LEU A 213 27.17 -25.96 18.41
C LEU A 213 26.02 -26.49 17.57
N ASP A 214 26.06 -27.79 17.26
CA ASP A 214 24.97 -28.46 16.53
C ASP A 214 23.76 -28.75 17.45
N HIS A 215 23.98 -28.83 18.77
CA HIS A 215 22.97 -29.06 19.80
C HIS A 215 23.47 -28.50 21.15
N ILE A 216 22.56 -28.13 22.06
CA ILE A 216 22.95 -27.62 23.40
C ILE A 216 23.84 -28.60 24.17
N SER A 217 23.63 -29.91 23.97
CA SER A 217 24.35 -30.96 24.71
C SER A 217 25.84 -30.93 24.44
N ARG A 218 26.28 -30.45 23.27
CA ARG A 218 27.71 -30.23 22.97
C ARG A 218 28.34 -29.13 23.83
N LEU A 219 27.54 -28.25 24.43
CA LEU A 219 28.06 -27.28 25.39
C LEU A 219 28.56 -27.98 26.67
N ASN A 220 28.00 -29.14 27.00
CA ASN A 220 28.43 -29.97 28.14
C ASN A 220 29.87 -30.48 28.01
N ASP A 221 30.43 -30.51 26.79
CA ASP A 221 31.83 -30.88 26.56
C ASP A 221 32.79 -29.82 27.11
N PHE A 222 32.33 -28.56 27.20
CA PHE A 222 33.16 -27.40 27.52
C PHE A 222 32.79 -26.74 28.85
N ILE A 223 31.51 -26.79 29.24
CA ILE A 223 30.96 -26.13 30.44
C ILE A 223 30.10 -27.16 31.18
N GLU A 224 30.36 -27.38 32.47
CA GLU A 224 29.54 -28.28 33.30
C GLU A 224 28.07 -27.82 33.34
N PHE A 225 27.14 -28.76 33.43
CA PHE A 225 25.70 -28.48 33.26
C PHE A 225 25.16 -27.46 34.27
N ASP A 226 25.63 -27.49 35.52
CA ASP A 226 25.25 -26.55 36.58
C ASP A 226 25.81 -25.14 36.37
N GLN A 227 26.93 -25.03 35.64
CA GLN A 227 27.61 -23.79 35.30
C GLN A 227 27.03 -23.11 34.05
N GLN A 228 26.24 -23.81 33.24
CA GLN A 228 25.60 -23.22 32.07
C GLN A 228 24.46 -22.29 32.47
N LYS A 229 24.47 -21.07 31.93
CA LYS A 229 23.50 -20.01 32.24
C LYS A 229 22.88 -19.40 30.99
N LEU A 230 22.49 -20.24 30.03
CA LEU A 230 21.67 -19.79 28.91
C LEU A 230 20.27 -19.39 29.38
N PRO A 231 19.57 -18.49 28.66
CA PRO A 231 18.21 -18.09 29.03
C PRO A 231 17.27 -19.29 29.10
N GLY A 232 16.41 -19.36 30.14
CA GLY A 232 15.45 -20.46 30.29
C GLY A 232 14.55 -20.65 29.06
N HIS A 233 14.15 -19.56 28.41
CA HIS A 233 13.39 -19.60 27.15
C HIS A 233 14.15 -20.20 25.96
N THR A 234 15.48 -20.22 25.99
CA THR A 234 16.30 -20.90 24.97
C THR A 234 16.32 -22.40 25.25
N LEU A 235 16.43 -22.80 26.53
CA LEU A 235 16.46 -24.21 26.95
C LEU A 235 15.10 -24.89 26.76
N SER A 236 14.00 -24.19 27.06
CA SER A 236 12.63 -24.73 26.91
C SER A 236 12.23 -25.05 25.47
N LEU A 237 12.99 -24.57 24.48
CA LEU A 237 12.76 -24.92 23.08
C LEU A 237 13.15 -26.36 22.77
N GLU A 238 13.98 -27.01 23.58
CA GLU A 238 14.38 -28.41 23.36
C GLU A 238 13.46 -29.43 24.03
N GLU A 239 12.47 -28.98 24.81
CA GLU A 239 11.55 -29.84 25.56
C GLU A 239 10.32 -30.23 24.71
N ASP A 240 9.84 -31.47 24.88
CA ASP A 240 8.61 -32.01 24.28
C ASP A 240 8.43 -31.80 22.76
N LEU A 241 9.52 -32.01 21.99
CA LEU A 241 9.52 -31.83 20.54
C LEU A 241 8.94 -33.02 19.77
N LYS A 242 7.96 -32.76 18.90
CA LYS A 242 7.57 -33.68 17.81
C LYS A 242 8.44 -33.41 16.59
N VAL A 243 9.24 -34.39 16.18
CA VAL A 243 10.23 -34.23 15.10
C VAL A 243 9.77 -34.92 13.83
N PHE A 244 9.66 -34.15 12.75
CA PHE A 244 9.35 -34.63 11.40
C PHE A 244 10.62 -34.49 10.54
N ASN A 245 11.21 -35.61 10.17
CA ASN A 245 12.47 -35.67 9.41
C ASN A 245 12.21 -35.74 7.91
N ASN A 246 13.20 -35.34 7.11
CA ASN A 246 13.15 -35.43 5.64
C ASN A 246 12.07 -34.57 4.98
N ALA A 247 11.68 -33.45 5.59
CA ALA A 247 10.87 -32.44 4.92
C ALA A 247 11.72 -31.66 3.90
N LEU A 248 11.08 -31.15 2.86
CA LEU A 248 11.73 -30.35 1.83
C LEU A 248 11.20 -28.92 1.90
N LYS A 249 12.05 -27.96 2.27
CA LYS A 249 11.73 -26.52 2.23
C LYS A 249 11.96 -26.01 0.81
N LEU A 250 10.88 -25.56 0.18
CA LEU A 250 10.91 -25.05 -1.20
C LEU A 250 11.48 -23.63 -1.22
N SER A 251 12.42 -23.39 -2.14
CA SER A 251 12.97 -22.07 -2.41
C SER A 251 13.58 -22.05 -3.83
N HIS A 252 14.45 -21.09 -4.17
CA HIS A 252 15.24 -21.17 -5.41
C HIS A 252 16.09 -22.46 -5.50
N LYS A 253 16.46 -23.02 -4.35
CA LYS A 253 17.06 -24.35 -4.25
C LYS A 253 16.41 -25.10 -3.10
N ASP A 254 15.76 -26.21 -3.39
CA ASP A 254 15.10 -27.00 -2.37
C ASP A 254 16.12 -27.52 -1.35
N THR A 255 15.77 -27.41 -0.07
CA THR A 255 16.64 -27.78 1.04
C THR A 255 15.96 -28.81 1.93
N LYS A 256 16.68 -29.87 2.26
CA LYS A 256 16.20 -30.87 3.22
C LYS A 256 16.28 -30.29 4.63
N VAL A 257 15.18 -30.39 5.35
CA VAL A 257 15.02 -29.86 6.70
C VAL A 257 14.32 -30.89 7.61
N ALA A 258 14.55 -30.75 8.91
CA ALA A 258 13.75 -31.38 9.94
C ALA A 258 12.85 -30.31 10.59
N ILE A 259 11.55 -30.58 10.64
CA ILE A 259 10.57 -29.70 11.27
C ILE A 259 10.29 -30.24 12.66
N LYS A 260 10.62 -29.48 13.70
CA LYS A 260 10.40 -29.83 15.10
C LYS A 260 9.31 -28.93 15.66
N VAL A 261 8.19 -29.50 16.05
CA VAL A 261 7.06 -28.78 16.64
C VAL A 261 7.13 -28.98 18.15
N GLY A 262 7.52 -27.93 18.87
CA GLY A 262 7.51 -27.89 20.33
C GLY A 262 6.28 -27.20 20.88
N PRO A 263 6.13 -27.10 22.21
CA PRO A 263 4.94 -26.49 22.80
C PRO A 263 4.74 -25.02 22.38
N GLN A 264 5.82 -24.23 22.34
CA GLN A 264 5.74 -22.76 22.16
C GLN A 264 6.20 -22.27 20.79
N ALA A 265 6.87 -23.12 20.00
CA ALA A 265 7.52 -22.71 18.76
C ALA A 265 7.74 -23.90 17.83
N ILE A 266 7.93 -23.59 16.54
CA ILE A 266 8.41 -24.50 15.52
C ILE A 266 9.88 -24.21 15.28
N GLN A 267 10.66 -25.26 15.10
CA GLN A 267 12.05 -25.17 14.67
C GLN A 267 12.22 -25.87 13.33
N VAL A 268 12.81 -25.18 12.36
CA VAL A 268 13.17 -25.72 11.05
C VAL A 268 14.68 -25.83 11.00
N THR A 269 15.18 -27.04 11.25
CA THR A 269 16.62 -27.31 11.27
C THR A 269 17.07 -27.84 9.91
N SER A 270 18.08 -27.23 9.29
CA SER A 270 18.65 -27.73 8.03
C SER A 270 19.27 -29.11 8.22
N SER A 271 19.03 -30.06 7.31
CA SER A 271 19.66 -31.39 7.35
C SER A 271 21.08 -31.40 6.77
N GLU A 272 21.42 -30.40 5.94
CA GLU A 272 22.74 -30.26 5.32
C GLU A 272 23.52 -29.10 5.95
N LYS A 273 24.82 -29.33 6.24
CA LYS A 273 25.69 -28.28 6.80
C LYS A 273 26.01 -27.23 5.75
N THR A 274 25.81 -25.96 6.08
CA THR A 274 26.17 -24.81 5.24
C THR A 274 27.38 -24.07 5.80
N LYS A 275 28.07 -23.32 4.94
CA LYS A 275 29.23 -22.52 5.37
C LYS A 275 28.77 -21.20 5.99
N VAL A 276 29.10 -21.00 7.28
CA VAL A 276 28.94 -19.73 8.00
C VAL A 276 30.31 -19.35 8.57
N LEU A 277 30.81 -18.15 8.23
CA LEU A 277 32.16 -17.69 8.61
C LEU A 277 33.28 -18.72 8.32
N GLY A 278 33.12 -19.54 7.29
CA GLY A 278 34.09 -20.58 6.90
C GLY A 278 33.93 -21.94 7.62
N HIS A 279 33.03 -22.06 8.59
CA HIS A 279 32.72 -23.31 9.30
C HIS A 279 31.48 -23.98 8.71
N SER A 280 31.43 -25.32 8.71
CA SER A 280 30.23 -26.09 8.31
C SER A 280 29.28 -26.25 9.49
N VAL A 281 28.08 -25.68 9.37
CA VAL A 281 27.11 -25.48 10.47
C VAL A 281 25.72 -25.93 10.03
N LEU A 282 24.96 -26.57 10.95
CA LEU A 282 23.52 -26.77 10.78
C LEU A 282 22.78 -25.51 11.22
N LEU A 283 21.91 -25.01 10.35
CA LEU A 283 21.10 -23.84 10.64
C LEU A 283 19.82 -24.26 11.35
N ASN A 284 19.36 -23.47 12.32
CA ASN A 284 18.12 -23.69 13.03
C ASN A 284 17.27 -22.43 13.03
N ASP A 285 16.22 -22.41 12.19
CA ASP A 285 15.24 -21.32 12.16
C ASP A 285 14.16 -21.58 13.21
N VAL A 286 13.93 -20.65 14.12
CA VAL A 286 12.92 -20.77 15.19
C VAL A 286 11.80 -19.79 14.90
N TYR A 287 10.55 -20.25 14.94
CA TYR A 287 9.35 -19.46 14.73
C TYR A 287 8.39 -19.66 15.90
N TYR A 288 8.07 -18.59 16.64
CA TYR A 288 7.17 -18.69 17.79
C TYR A 288 5.71 -18.81 17.34
N ALA A 289 4.87 -19.47 18.13
CA ALA A 289 3.44 -19.62 17.82
C ALA A 289 2.74 -18.27 17.61
N SER A 290 3.19 -17.22 18.29
CA SER A 290 2.68 -15.84 18.15
C SER A 290 2.95 -15.19 16.79
N GLU A 291 3.89 -15.73 16.01
CA GLU A 291 4.33 -15.17 14.73
C GLU A 291 3.71 -15.89 13.54
N ILE A 292 3.00 -17.00 13.79
CA ILE A 292 2.36 -17.81 12.76
C ILE A 292 1.00 -17.21 12.44
N GLU A 293 0.90 -16.51 11.32
CA GLU A 293 -0.32 -15.85 10.87
C GLU A 293 -1.27 -16.81 10.18
N GLU A 294 -0.74 -17.79 9.45
CA GLU A 294 -1.54 -18.75 8.69
C GLU A 294 -0.77 -20.06 8.46
N VAL A 295 -1.52 -21.16 8.42
CA VAL A 295 -1.03 -22.50 8.09
C VAL A 295 -2.03 -23.07 7.09
N CYS A 296 -1.60 -23.30 5.86
CA CYS A 296 -2.48 -23.81 4.80
C CYS A 296 -1.93 -25.14 4.29
N LEU A 297 -2.76 -26.17 4.29
CA LEU A 297 -2.49 -27.38 3.52
C LEU A 297 -2.81 -27.05 2.05
N VAL A 298 -1.84 -27.23 1.15
CA VAL A 298 -2.02 -26.97 -0.29
C VAL A 298 -2.51 -28.25 -0.96
N ASP A 299 -1.82 -29.37 -0.71
CA ASP A 299 -2.13 -30.72 -1.18
C ASP A 299 -1.72 -31.75 -0.10
N ASP A 300 -2.02 -33.04 -0.28
CA ASP A 300 -1.70 -34.12 0.67
C ASP A 300 -0.21 -34.17 1.10
N ASN A 301 0.69 -33.70 0.22
CA ASN A 301 2.13 -33.72 0.46
C ASN A 301 2.76 -32.32 0.59
N GLN A 302 1.98 -31.24 0.59
CA GLN A 302 2.53 -29.87 0.62
C GLN A 302 1.71 -28.93 1.51
N PHE A 303 2.40 -28.13 2.32
CA PHE A 303 1.77 -27.08 3.12
C PHE A 303 2.60 -25.78 3.11
N THR A 304 1.96 -24.68 3.48
CA THR A 304 2.56 -23.34 3.58
C THR A 304 2.36 -22.73 4.95
N LEU A 305 3.38 -22.01 5.44
CA LEU A 305 3.36 -21.23 6.67
C LEU A 305 3.55 -19.75 6.36
N THR A 306 2.61 -18.91 6.78
CA THR A 306 2.74 -17.45 6.70
C THR A 306 3.20 -16.94 8.06
N ILE A 307 4.32 -16.20 8.09
CA ILE A 307 4.96 -15.69 9.30
C ILE A 307 4.99 -14.16 9.24
N ALA A 308 4.58 -13.48 10.31
CA ALA A 308 4.34 -12.04 10.38
C ALA A 308 5.52 -11.11 10.02
N ASN A 309 6.74 -11.65 9.91
CA ASN A 309 7.98 -10.89 9.65
C ASN A 309 8.82 -11.47 8.50
N GLU A 310 8.29 -12.41 7.72
CA GLU A 310 8.97 -12.98 6.54
C GLU A 310 8.45 -12.33 5.26
N THR A 311 9.29 -12.25 4.22
CA THR A 311 8.94 -11.58 2.95
C THR A 311 7.89 -12.34 2.11
N GLY A 312 7.49 -13.54 2.54
CA GLY A 312 6.50 -14.39 1.89
C GLY A 312 6.28 -15.70 2.65
N PRO A 313 5.32 -16.53 2.20
CA PRO A 313 5.02 -17.80 2.84
C PRO A 313 6.15 -18.82 2.65
N LEU A 314 6.43 -19.60 3.70
CA LEU A 314 7.36 -20.72 3.66
C LEU A 314 6.63 -21.98 3.19
N SER A 315 7.06 -22.58 2.08
CA SER A 315 6.44 -23.79 1.55
C SER A 315 7.27 -25.03 1.87
N PHE A 316 6.60 -26.11 2.28
CA PHE A 316 7.22 -27.37 2.67
C PHE A 316 6.52 -28.56 2.02
N ILE A 317 7.31 -29.56 1.63
CA ILE A 317 6.82 -30.87 1.16
C ILE A 317 7.20 -31.95 2.17
N HIS A 318 6.24 -32.78 2.57
CA HIS A 318 6.44 -33.92 3.46
C HIS A 318 5.33 -34.96 3.25
N ASN A 319 5.60 -36.25 3.50
CA ASN A 319 4.59 -37.32 3.32
C ASN A 319 3.50 -37.34 4.41
N ASP A 320 3.62 -36.46 5.41
CA ASP A 320 2.87 -36.49 6.66
C ASP A 320 2.38 -35.06 6.98
N CYS A 321 2.03 -34.31 5.93
CA CYS A 321 1.67 -32.89 6.03
C CYS A 321 0.47 -32.66 6.94
N ASP A 322 -0.55 -33.51 6.89
CA ASP A 322 -1.71 -33.42 7.78
C ASP A 322 -1.30 -33.41 9.25
N ASN A 323 -0.44 -34.36 9.66
CA ASN A 323 0.04 -34.46 11.04
C ASN A 323 0.89 -33.25 11.45
N ILE A 324 1.70 -32.71 10.54
CA ILE A 324 2.49 -31.50 10.78
C ILE A 324 1.58 -30.30 10.94
N VAL A 325 0.67 -30.07 10.00
CA VAL A 325 -0.28 -28.95 10.00
C VAL A 325 -1.16 -28.98 11.24
N GLN A 326 -1.69 -30.15 11.62
CA GLN A 326 -2.48 -30.31 12.85
C GLN A 326 -1.66 -30.00 14.11
N ALA A 327 -0.39 -30.45 14.17
CA ALA A 327 0.49 -30.12 15.29
C ALA A 327 0.78 -28.61 15.37
N ILE A 328 0.93 -27.93 14.23
CA ILE A 328 1.16 -26.48 14.17
C ILE A 328 -0.11 -25.70 14.54
N ILE A 329 -1.27 -26.07 14.01
CA ILE A 329 -2.56 -25.48 14.38
C ILE A 329 -2.77 -25.65 15.89
N HIS A 330 -2.48 -26.84 16.44
CA HIS A 330 -2.62 -27.09 17.86
C HIS A 330 -1.79 -26.11 18.72
N ILE A 331 -0.50 -25.89 18.39
CA ILE A 331 0.33 -24.95 19.18
C ILE A 331 -0.15 -23.51 19.05
N ARG A 332 -0.66 -23.13 17.88
CA ARG A 332 -1.21 -21.80 17.63
C ARG A 332 -2.50 -21.58 18.40
N THR A 333 -3.48 -22.48 18.26
CA THR A 333 -4.74 -22.41 19.01
C THR A 333 -4.49 -22.48 20.52
N ARG A 334 -3.55 -23.31 20.97
CA ARG A 334 -3.14 -23.35 22.38
C ARG A 334 -2.53 -22.03 22.84
N TRP A 335 -1.72 -21.38 22.00
CA TRP A 335 -1.21 -20.04 22.30
C TRP A 335 -2.33 -19.00 22.31
N GLU A 336 -3.26 -19.01 21.35
CA GLU A 336 -4.44 -18.14 21.30
C GLU A 336 -5.33 -18.30 22.53
N LEU A 337 -5.57 -19.54 22.99
CA LEU A 337 -6.32 -19.86 24.21
C LEU A 337 -5.55 -19.58 25.50
N ALA A 338 -4.22 -19.62 25.46
CA ALA A 338 -3.34 -19.33 26.60
C ALA A 338 -3.00 -17.85 26.72
N GLN A 339 -3.25 -17.06 25.67
CA GLN A 339 -3.43 -15.64 25.87
C GLN A 339 -4.59 -15.51 26.84
N PRO A 340 -4.42 -14.76 27.96
CA PRO A 340 -5.53 -14.52 28.86
C PRO A 340 -6.67 -14.00 28.00
N ASP A 341 -7.77 -14.79 27.90
CA ASP A 341 -9.02 -14.51 27.16
C ASP A 341 -9.03 -13.04 26.94
N SER A 342 -8.69 -12.59 25.72
CA SER A 342 -8.36 -11.21 25.39
C SER A 342 -9.11 -10.38 26.40
N ILE A 343 -8.43 -9.99 27.50
CA ILE A 343 -9.10 -9.18 28.50
C ILE A 343 -9.54 -8.09 27.57
N GLN A 344 -10.86 -7.85 27.47
CA GLN A 344 -11.29 -6.57 26.99
C GLN A 344 -10.54 -5.68 27.94
N ILE A 345 -9.36 -5.21 27.50
CA ILE A 345 -8.65 -4.13 28.11
C ILE A 345 -9.68 -3.09 27.76
N HIS A 346 -10.69 -2.94 28.64
CA HIS A 346 -11.32 -1.68 28.88
C HIS A 346 -10.11 -0.79 28.97
N ASN A 347 -9.85 -0.08 27.86
CA ASN A 347 -8.74 0.85 27.75
C ASN A 347 -8.74 1.55 29.08
N LYS A 348 -7.70 1.33 29.92
CA LYS A 348 -7.70 1.83 31.32
C LYS A 348 -8.32 3.20 31.27
N ILE A 349 -9.55 3.37 31.77
CA ILE A 349 -10.33 4.56 31.45
C ILE A 349 -9.51 5.70 32.00
N ARG A 350 -8.85 6.46 31.12
CA ARG A 350 -8.01 7.55 31.61
C ARG A 350 -8.99 8.57 32.14
N PRO A 351 -8.66 9.33 33.21
CA PRO A 351 -9.59 10.31 33.77
C PRO A 351 -10.23 11.25 32.74
N LYS A 352 -9.52 11.50 31.63
CA LYS A 352 -10.01 12.24 30.47
C LYS A 352 -11.06 11.52 29.61
N ASP A 353 -11.01 10.19 29.46
CA ASP A 353 -11.92 9.40 28.61
C ASP A 353 -13.23 9.01 29.35
N VAL A 354 -13.29 9.24 30.67
CA VAL A 354 -14.45 8.91 31.54
C VAL A 354 -15.74 9.59 31.07
N PRO A 355 -15.77 10.91 30.76
CA PRO A 355 -17.02 11.60 30.46
C PRO A 355 -17.67 11.08 29.16
N GLY A 356 -16.90 10.85 28.10
CA GLY A 356 -17.41 10.34 26.83
C GLY A 356 -17.99 8.93 26.94
N THR A 357 -17.27 8.05 27.66
CA THR A 357 -17.71 6.66 27.93
C THR A 357 -19.02 6.62 28.70
N LEU A 358 -19.09 7.32 29.84
CA LEU A 358 -20.27 7.32 30.68
C LEU A 358 -21.46 8.01 30.00
N LEU A 359 -21.20 9.02 29.15
CA LEU A 359 -22.23 9.67 28.37
C LEU A 359 -22.85 8.71 27.34
N ASN A 360 -22.04 7.92 26.64
CA ASN A 360 -22.54 6.90 25.71
C ASN A 360 -23.39 5.85 26.44
N ILE A 361 -22.91 5.37 27.59
CA ILE A 361 -23.65 4.41 28.45
C ILE A 361 -25.00 5.00 28.86
N ALA A 362 -25.05 6.27 29.28
CA ALA A 362 -26.30 6.92 29.68
C ALA A 362 -27.27 7.07 28.48
N LEU A 363 -26.80 7.57 27.34
CA LEU A 363 -27.65 7.82 26.16
C LEU A 363 -28.17 6.52 25.53
N LEU A 364 -27.36 5.47 25.45
CA LEU A 364 -27.75 4.17 24.92
C LEU A 364 -28.79 3.49 25.83
N ASN A 365 -28.54 3.44 27.13
CA ASN A 365 -29.42 2.77 28.10
C ASN A 365 -30.74 3.51 28.37
N LEU A 366 -30.81 4.81 28.09
CA LEU A 366 -32.08 5.54 28.03
C LEU A 366 -33.04 4.96 26.99
N GLY A 367 -32.54 4.29 25.95
CA GLY A 367 -33.34 3.59 24.94
C GLY A 367 -33.75 2.17 25.31
N SER A 368 -33.38 1.66 26.49
CA SER A 368 -33.69 0.30 26.89
C SER A 368 -35.19 0.06 27.08
N LEU A 369 -35.62 -1.19 26.84
CA LEU A 369 -36.98 -1.65 27.14
C LEU A 369 -37.23 -1.75 28.65
N ASP A 370 -36.18 -1.91 29.46
CA ASP A 370 -36.27 -1.98 30.92
C ASP A 370 -36.47 -0.58 31.54
N PRO A 371 -37.63 -0.29 32.18
CA PRO A 371 -37.89 1.00 32.80
C PRO A 371 -36.90 1.35 33.92
N SER A 372 -36.41 0.34 34.66
CA SER A 372 -35.47 0.56 35.77
C SER A 372 -34.12 1.03 35.26
N LEU A 373 -33.63 0.40 34.18
CA LEU A 373 -32.40 0.78 33.50
C LEU A 373 -32.48 2.18 32.88
N ARG A 374 -33.63 2.56 32.33
CA ARG A 374 -33.85 3.94 31.83
C ARG A 374 -33.75 4.97 32.95
N SER A 375 -34.42 4.75 34.07
CA SER A 375 -34.36 5.68 35.21
C SER A 375 -32.95 5.76 35.79
N ALA A 376 -32.22 4.64 35.86
CA ALA A 376 -30.82 4.63 36.27
C ALA A 376 -29.92 5.40 35.27
N ALA A 377 -30.12 5.21 33.97
CA ALA A 377 -29.37 5.91 32.93
C ALA A 377 -29.63 7.43 32.91
N TYR A 378 -30.86 7.86 33.21
CA TYR A 378 -31.19 9.28 33.38
C TYR A 378 -30.52 9.88 34.61
N ASN A 379 -30.54 9.18 35.74
CA ASN A 379 -29.87 9.64 36.95
C ASN A 379 -28.35 9.71 36.74
N LEU A 380 -27.78 8.75 36.00
CA LEU A 380 -26.38 8.80 35.57
C LEU A 380 -26.12 10.05 34.72
N LEU A 381 -26.98 10.36 33.74
CA LEU A 381 -26.86 11.57 32.92
C LEU A 381 -26.91 12.85 33.78
N CYS A 382 -27.83 12.95 34.74
CA CYS A 382 -27.89 14.06 35.70
C CYS A 382 -26.59 14.18 36.49
N ALA A 383 -26.11 13.07 37.07
CA ALA A 383 -24.86 13.04 37.84
C ALA A 383 -23.65 13.45 37.00
N LEU A 384 -23.55 12.99 35.74
CA LEU A 384 -22.49 13.38 34.81
C LEU A 384 -22.50 14.88 34.54
N THR A 385 -23.67 15.45 34.30
CA THR A 385 -23.79 16.89 34.01
C THR A 385 -23.40 17.75 35.19
N GLN A 386 -23.71 17.33 36.42
CA GLN A 386 -23.30 18.03 37.64
C GLN A 386 -21.81 17.85 37.93
N THR A 387 -21.28 16.64 37.77
CA THR A 387 -19.90 16.29 38.14
C THR A 387 -18.88 16.92 37.20
N PHE A 388 -19.18 16.93 35.90
CA PHE A 388 -18.28 17.46 34.86
C PHE A 388 -18.67 18.85 34.36
N ASP A 389 -19.63 19.52 35.01
CA ASP A 389 -20.16 20.84 34.64
C ASP A 389 -20.60 20.94 33.16
N LEU A 390 -21.25 19.88 32.65
CA LEU A 390 -21.72 19.83 31.26
C LEU A 390 -22.93 20.76 31.11
N ARG A 391 -22.85 21.72 30.19
CA ARG A 391 -23.79 22.85 30.13
C ARG A 391 -25.15 22.54 29.50
N ILE A 392 -25.93 21.66 30.12
CA ILE A 392 -27.32 21.35 29.70
C ILE A 392 -28.29 22.22 30.50
N GLU A 393 -28.63 23.39 29.96
CA GLU A 393 -29.52 24.38 30.60
C GLU A 393 -30.88 23.78 31.00
N GLY A 394 -31.15 23.69 32.31
CA GLY A 394 -32.50 23.62 32.92
C GLY A 394 -33.40 22.43 32.56
N GLN A 395 -32.88 21.38 31.91
CA GLN A 395 -33.68 20.26 31.39
C GLN A 395 -33.52 18.94 32.16
N LEU A 396 -32.54 18.86 33.05
CA LEU A 396 -32.24 17.66 33.81
C LEU A 396 -32.39 17.97 35.29
N LEU A 397 -33.18 17.14 35.98
CA LEU A 397 -33.39 17.24 37.41
C LEU A 397 -33.41 15.83 38.00
N GLU A 398 -32.49 15.57 38.92
CA GLU A 398 -32.51 14.31 39.67
C GLU A 398 -33.72 14.30 40.61
N SER A 399 -34.55 13.26 40.52
CA SER A 399 -35.74 13.10 41.35
C SER A 399 -36.06 11.62 41.56
N SER A 400 -36.39 11.25 42.80
CA SER A 400 -36.85 9.91 43.13
C SER A 400 -38.28 9.69 42.60
N GLY A 401 -38.45 8.81 41.62
CA GLY A 401 -39.77 8.43 41.07
C GLY A 401 -40.07 8.95 39.67
N LEU A 402 -39.07 9.41 38.90
CA LEU A 402 -39.25 9.80 37.51
C LEU A 402 -39.60 8.59 36.62
N CYS A 403 -40.72 8.68 35.90
CA CYS A 403 -41.19 7.66 34.96
C CYS A 403 -40.81 8.01 33.52
N ILE A 404 -39.80 7.33 32.98
CA ILE A 404 -39.31 7.59 31.62
C ILE A 404 -40.03 6.65 30.64
N PRO A 405 -40.74 7.17 29.62
CA PRO A 405 -41.44 6.35 28.63
C PRO A 405 -40.47 5.62 27.69
N SER A 406 -40.92 4.51 27.10
CA SER A 406 -40.09 3.72 26.17
C SER A 406 -39.81 4.43 24.85
N ASN A 407 -40.67 5.37 24.43
CA ASN A 407 -40.44 6.21 23.26
C ASN A 407 -39.92 7.59 23.70
N ASN A 408 -38.63 7.66 24.05
CA ASN A 408 -37.95 8.88 24.48
C ASN A 408 -36.84 9.32 23.50
N THR A 409 -36.80 8.75 22.30
CA THR A 409 -35.76 9.00 21.29
C THR A 409 -35.60 10.49 20.94
N ILE A 410 -36.69 11.27 20.89
CA ILE A 410 -36.63 12.72 20.65
C ILE A 410 -35.86 13.45 21.75
N PHE A 411 -36.09 13.05 23.00
CA PHE A 411 -35.38 13.61 24.16
C PHE A 411 -33.88 13.30 24.07
N ILE A 412 -33.52 12.04 23.79
CA ILE A 412 -32.12 11.60 23.65
C ILE A 412 -31.40 12.39 22.55
N LYS A 413 -32.02 12.54 21.36
CA LYS A 413 -31.46 13.33 20.25
C LYS A 413 -31.24 14.79 20.64
N THR A 414 -32.22 15.41 21.30
CA THR A 414 -32.16 16.82 21.72
C THR A 414 -31.02 17.06 22.72
N ILE A 415 -30.86 16.15 23.68
CA ILE A 415 -29.77 16.20 24.64
C ILE A 415 -28.41 16.04 23.96
N SER A 416 -28.27 15.02 23.09
CA SER A 416 -27.02 14.78 22.35
C SER A 416 -26.63 15.98 21.50
N GLU A 417 -27.58 16.62 20.83
CA GLU A 417 -27.34 17.82 20.02
C GLU A 417 -26.83 19.00 20.85
N LYS A 418 -27.45 19.26 22.02
CA LYS A 418 -26.98 20.31 22.93
C LYS A 418 -25.56 20.04 23.44
N LEU A 419 -25.27 18.79 23.79
CA LEU A 419 -23.95 18.37 24.25
C LEU A 419 -22.92 18.48 23.14
N ALA A 420 -23.21 18.02 21.92
CA ALA A 420 -22.31 18.17 20.78
C ALA A 420 -21.98 19.65 20.51
N LEU A 421 -22.95 20.56 20.63
CA LEU A 421 -22.72 22.00 20.42
C LEU A 421 -21.85 22.64 21.50
N LYS A 422 -22.13 22.35 22.77
CA LYS A 422 -21.50 23.01 23.93
C LYS A 422 -20.20 22.34 24.38
N GLU A 423 -20.13 21.02 24.30
CA GLU A 423 -19.03 20.17 24.81
C GLU A 423 -18.25 19.48 23.68
N ALA A 424 -17.99 20.20 22.58
CA ALA A 424 -17.35 19.63 21.38
C ALA A 424 -15.95 19.03 21.63
N HIS A 425 -15.29 19.33 22.74
CA HIS A 425 -14.00 18.75 23.11
C HIS A 425 -14.08 17.23 23.37
N LEU A 426 -15.26 16.71 23.76
CA LEU A 426 -15.51 15.28 24.00
C LEU A 426 -15.76 14.47 22.72
N THR A 427 -15.82 15.11 21.55
CA THR A 427 -16.27 14.49 20.30
C THR A 427 -15.52 13.21 19.95
N LEU A 428 -14.18 13.21 19.99
CA LEU A 428 -13.39 12.05 19.56
C LEU A 428 -13.63 10.84 20.47
N GLU A 429 -13.64 11.07 21.78
CA GLU A 429 -13.84 10.02 22.80
C GLU A 429 -15.27 9.50 22.75
N PHE A 430 -16.26 10.39 22.65
CA PHE A 430 -17.66 10.00 22.55
C PHE A 430 -17.93 9.15 21.30
N LEU A 431 -17.43 9.56 20.12
CA LEU A 431 -17.60 8.79 18.88
C LEU A 431 -16.91 7.43 18.94
N GLU A 432 -15.72 7.36 19.55
CA GLU A 432 -14.99 6.09 19.72
C GLU A 432 -15.82 5.08 20.53
N GLU A 433 -16.40 5.52 21.65
CA GLU A 433 -17.23 4.68 22.51
C GLU A 433 -18.58 4.33 21.87
N CYS A 434 -19.16 5.24 21.07
CA CYS A 434 -20.36 4.93 20.28
C CYS A 434 -20.11 3.77 19.31
N ILE A 435 -18.99 3.81 18.58
CA ILE A 435 -18.64 2.79 17.58
C ILE A 435 -18.36 1.45 18.25
N GLU A 436 -17.64 1.46 19.37
CA GLU A 436 -17.34 0.23 20.13
C GLU A 436 -18.63 -0.40 20.73
N GLY A 437 -19.48 0.44 21.34
CA GLY A 437 -20.76 0.01 21.90
C GLY A 437 -21.77 -0.44 20.83
N PHE A 438 -21.64 0.04 19.59
CA PHE A 438 -22.54 -0.30 18.49
C PHE A 438 -22.59 -1.79 18.23
N ARG A 439 -21.42 -2.45 18.12
CA ARG A 439 -21.30 -3.88 17.76
C ARG A 439 -22.03 -4.80 18.73
N ASN A 440 -22.03 -4.44 20.02
CA ASN A 440 -22.62 -5.24 21.10
C ASN A 440 -24.09 -4.90 21.40
N SER A 441 -24.69 -3.97 20.66
CA SER A 441 -26.06 -3.49 20.89
C SER A 441 -27.11 -4.26 20.07
N THR A 442 -28.37 -4.28 20.52
CA THR A 442 -29.50 -4.79 19.71
C THR A 442 -29.76 -3.87 18.52
N ILE A 443 -30.49 -4.34 17.50
CA ILE A 443 -30.78 -3.57 16.28
C ILE A 443 -31.51 -2.25 16.60
N GLU A 444 -32.46 -2.26 17.54
CA GLU A 444 -33.20 -1.06 17.95
C GLU A 444 -32.26 -0.03 18.60
N LEU A 445 -31.35 -0.49 19.45
CA LEU A 445 -30.36 0.35 20.11
C LEU A 445 -29.29 0.83 19.13
N LYS A 446 -28.93 0.04 18.11
CA LYS A 446 -28.06 0.44 16.99
C LYS A 446 -28.68 1.60 16.22
N HIS A 447 -29.98 1.55 15.88
CA HIS A 447 -30.68 2.69 15.26
C HIS A 447 -30.66 3.94 16.15
N LEU A 448 -30.90 3.78 17.46
CA LEU A 448 -30.82 4.91 18.40
C LEU A 448 -29.40 5.48 18.47
N CYS A 449 -28.38 4.62 18.47
CA CYS A 449 -26.97 5.01 18.45
C CYS A 449 -26.63 5.88 17.26
N LEU A 450 -27.05 5.50 16.05
CA LEU A 450 -26.87 6.34 14.86
C LEU A 450 -27.50 7.73 15.04
N GLU A 451 -28.68 7.81 15.64
CA GLU A 451 -29.41 9.07 15.80
C GLU A 451 -28.71 10.07 16.74
N TYR A 452 -28.15 9.62 17.86
CA TYR A 452 -27.43 10.52 18.76
C TYR A 452 -25.97 10.75 18.35
N MET A 453 -25.30 9.75 17.77
CA MET A 453 -23.89 9.82 17.32
C MET A 453 -23.72 10.83 16.17
N THR A 454 -24.69 10.85 15.23
CA THR A 454 -24.65 11.74 14.04
C THR A 454 -24.49 13.22 14.41
N LYS A 455 -25.01 13.64 15.57
CA LYS A 455 -24.92 15.03 16.06
C LYS A 455 -23.48 15.50 16.33
N TRP A 456 -22.57 14.57 16.55
CA TRP A 456 -21.16 14.85 16.89
C TRP A 456 -20.24 14.88 15.67
N LEU A 457 -20.65 14.30 14.54
CA LEU A 457 -19.82 14.20 13.33
C LEU A 457 -19.32 15.56 12.80
N PRO A 458 -20.12 16.65 12.77
CA PRO A 458 -19.64 17.94 12.29
C PRO A 458 -18.47 18.52 13.10
N ASN A 459 -18.35 18.15 14.38
CA ASN A 459 -17.27 18.63 15.25
C ASN A 459 -15.90 18.06 14.89
N LEU A 460 -15.82 16.98 14.08
CA LEU A 460 -14.55 16.44 13.60
C LEU A 460 -13.69 17.49 12.86
N THR A 461 -14.33 18.46 12.21
CA THR A 461 -13.65 19.60 11.56
C THR A 461 -12.80 20.43 12.51
N ARG A 462 -13.22 20.56 13.79
CA ARG A 462 -12.49 21.30 14.81
C ARG A 462 -11.12 20.68 15.12
N PHE A 463 -10.99 19.38 14.89
CA PHE A 463 -9.76 18.61 15.09
C PHE A 463 -8.90 18.51 13.81
N CYS A 464 -9.38 19.07 12.69
CA CYS A 464 -8.68 19.07 11.39
C CYS A 464 -7.99 20.40 11.05
N LYS A 465 -7.97 21.39 11.97
CA LYS A 465 -7.34 22.70 11.73
C LYS A 465 -5.83 22.56 11.51
N GLN A 466 -5.30 23.32 10.53
CA GLN A 466 -3.90 23.30 10.10
C GLN A 466 -2.95 23.58 11.28
N ASN A 467 -2.11 22.59 11.65
CA ASN A 467 -0.95 22.61 12.58
C ASN A 467 -0.93 21.51 13.66
N ASP A 468 -1.89 20.58 13.70
CA ASP A 468 -1.88 19.47 14.68
C ASP A 468 -2.06 18.09 14.01
N ASP A 469 -0.97 17.57 13.43
CA ASP A 469 -0.95 16.26 12.75
C ASP A 469 -1.43 15.12 13.64
N ASN A 470 -1.21 15.21 14.95
CA ASN A 470 -1.69 14.23 15.92
C ASN A 470 -3.22 14.20 16.01
N LYS A 471 -3.88 15.37 16.01
CA LYS A 471 -5.35 15.43 16.01
C LYS A 471 -5.93 14.96 14.68
N ARG A 472 -5.30 15.30 13.56
CA ARG A 472 -5.71 14.83 12.23
C ARG A 472 -5.59 13.30 12.10
N ALA A 473 -4.54 12.71 12.66
CA ALA A 473 -4.38 11.27 12.75
C ALA A 473 -5.53 10.62 13.55
N LYS A 474 -5.93 11.21 14.68
CA LYS A 474 -7.08 10.72 15.45
C LYS A 474 -8.41 10.78 14.69
N VAL A 475 -8.67 11.86 13.95
CA VAL A 475 -9.86 11.94 13.08
C VAL A 475 -9.83 10.84 12.04
N SER A 476 -8.67 10.60 11.42
CA SER A 476 -8.50 9.51 10.45
C SER A 476 -8.76 8.13 11.07
N MET A 477 -8.36 7.92 12.33
CA MET A 477 -8.68 6.68 13.07
C MET A 477 -10.19 6.51 13.31
N ILE A 478 -10.91 7.57 13.69
CA ILE A 478 -12.37 7.51 13.85
C ILE A 478 -13.06 7.19 12.52
N LEU A 479 -12.64 7.84 11.43
CA LEU A 479 -13.16 7.57 10.09
C LEU A 479 -12.89 6.13 9.66
N ASP A 480 -11.70 5.59 9.96
CA ASP A 480 -11.33 4.22 9.68
C ASP A 480 -12.18 3.19 10.47
N LYS A 481 -12.49 3.51 11.74
CA LYS A 481 -13.45 2.74 12.55
C LYS A 481 -14.86 2.78 11.97
N LEU A 482 -15.34 3.93 11.50
CA LEU A 482 -16.65 4.05 10.83
C LEU A 482 -16.69 3.29 9.50
N ILE A 483 -15.59 3.28 8.74
CA ILE A 483 -15.46 2.48 7.52
C ILE A 483 -15.54 0.99 7.86
N THR A 484 -14.82 0.56 8.88
CA THR A 484 -14.85 -0.84 9.35
C THR A 484 -16.26 -1.23 9.78
N LEU A 485 -16.95 -0.36 10.55
CA LEU A 485 -18.34 -0.55 10.93
C LEU A 485 -19.26 -0.71 9.70
N THR A 486 -19.03 0.07 8.64
CA THR A 486 -19.84 0.02 7.40
C THR A 486 -19.62 -1.28 6.62
N ILE A 487 -18.42 -1.85 6.69
CA ILE A 487 -18.06 -3.09 6.00
C ILE A 487 -18.60 -4.31 6.75
N GLU A 488 -18.53 -4.30 8.08
CA GLU A 488 -18.86 -5.46 8.92
C GLU A 488 -20.34 -5.56 9.31
N GLU A 489 -21.06 -4.43 9.43
CA GLU A 489 -22.46 -4.40 9.86
C GLU A 489 -23.44 -4.53 8.69
N ASP A 490 -23.70 -5.75 8.23
CA ASP A 490 -24.56 -6.02 7.08
C ASP A 490 -26.02 -5.57 7.28
N ASP A 491 -26.63 -5.86 8.43
CA ASP A 491 -28.04 -5.51 8.70
C ASP A 491 -28.25 -3.99 8.82
N MET A 492 -27.25 -3.29 9.35
CA MET A 492 -27.31 -1.84 9.55
C MET A 492 -26.75 -1.04 8.38
N TYR A 493 -26.21 -1.70 7.35
CA TYR A 493 -25.51 -1.08 6.22
C TYR A 493 -26.27 0.12 5.60
N PRO A 494 -27.56 0.00 5.21
CA PRO A 494 -28.30 1.13 4.63
C PRO A 494 -28.49 2.28 5.62
N SER A 495 -28.66 1.94 6.91
CA SER A 495 -28.85 2.93 7.97
C SER A 495 -27.56 3.69 8.26
N ILE A 496 -26.41 3.02 8.23
CA ILE A 496 -25.09 3.65 8.40
C ILE A 496 -24.82 4.61 7.24
N GLN A 497 -25.08 4.20 5.99
CA GLN A 497 -24.96 5.08 4.83
C GLN A 497 -25.84 6.34 4.95
N ALA A 498 -27.12 6.17 5.28
CA ALA A 498 -28.07 7.26 5.38
C ALA A 498 -27.80 8.21 6.57
N LYS A 499 -27.38 7.67 7.72
CA LYS A 499 -27.23 8.46 8.95
C LYS A 499 -25.82 8.99 9.15
N ILE A 500 -24.79 8.19 8.91
CA ILE A 500 -23.40 8.61 9.09
C ILE A 500 -22.89 9.29 7.83
N TRP A 501 -22.78 8.55 6.72
CA TRP A 501 -22.07 9.03 5.55
C TRP A 501 -22.78 10.19 4.84
N SER A 502 -24.12 10.18 4.75
CA SER A 502 -24.86 11.33 4.19
C SER A 502 -24.63 12.62 5.00
N HIS A 503 -24.51 12.54 6.34
CA HIS A 503 -24.23 13.70 7.18
C HIS A 503 -22.76 14.12 7.11
N VAL A 504 -21.81 13.18 7.05
CA VAL A 504 -20.40 13.49 6.79
C VAL A 504 -20.26 14.22 5.45
N GLY A 505 -21.03 13.82 4.43
CA GLY A 505 -21.10 14.47 3.12
C GLY A 505 -21.51 15.95 3.16
N GLN A 506 -22.25 16.38 4.18
CA GLN A 506 -22.63 17.79 4.38
C GLN A 506 -21.46 18.66 4.85
N VAL A 507 -20.41 18.04 5.39
CA VAL A 507 -19.29 18.72 6.02
C VAL A 507 -18.11 18.81 5.05
N SER A 508 -18.06 19.89 4.26
CA SER A 508 -17.09 20.09 3.16
C SER A 508 -15.63 19.86 3.55
N ASP A 509 -15.24 20.29 4.74
CA ASP A 509 -13.86 20.26 5.23
C ASP A 509 -13.37 18.84 5.56
N LEU A 510 -14.28 17.88 5.74
CA LEU A 510 -13.94 16.47 5.99
C LEU A 510 -13.76 15.67 4.69
N LEU A 511 -14.33 16.13 3.57
CA LEU A 511 -14.41 15.34 2.34
C LEU A 511 -13.04 14.86 1.83
N ASP A 512 -11.99 15.68 1.93
CA ASP A 512 -10.66 15.27 1.47
C ASP A 512 -10.08 14.13 2.32
N ILE A 513 -10.22 14.21 3.65
CA ILE A 513 -9.71 13.18 4.58
C ILE A 513 -10.53 11.90 4.43
N VAL A 514 -11.86 12.02 4.30
CA VAL A 514 -12.74 10.86 4.08
C VAL A 514 -12.41 10.17 2.76
N LEU A 515 -12.20 10.94 1.69
CA LEU A 515 -11.82 10.38 0.39
C LEU A 515 -10.44 9.71 0.45
N ASP A 516 -9.47 10.25 1.21
CA ASP A 516 -8.18 9.59 1.46
C ASP A 516 -8.36 8.25 2.19
N CYS A 517 -9.16 8.21 3.26
CA CYS A 517 -9.46 6.98 3.99
C CYS A 517 -10.18 5.95 3.11
N PHE A 518 -11.15 6.38 2.29
CA PHE A 518 -11.89 5.52 1.37
C PHE A 518 -10.97 4.90 0.32
N ILE A 519 -10.15 5.70 -0.36
CA ILE A 519 -9.22 5.20 -1.37
C ILE A 519 -8.21 4.26 -0.74
N LYS A 520 -7.59 4.65 0.39
CA LYS A 520 -6.62 3.81 1.09
C LYS A 520 -7.20 2.45 1.46
N ARG A 521 -8.41 2.41 2.03
CA ARG A 521 -9.07 1.16 2.42
C ARG A 521 -9.46 0.31 1.20
N SER A 522 -9.94 0.93 0.12
CA SER A 522 -10.28 0.24 -1.12
C SER A 522 -9.06 -0.34 -1.83
N VAL A 523 -7.93 0.38 -1.87
CA VAL A 523 -6.66 -0.10 -2.45
C VAL A 523 -6.09 -1.26 -1.63
N LEU A 524 -6.16 -1.20 -0.29
CA LEU A 524 -5.74 -2.31 0.58
C LEU A 524 -6.55 -3.60 0.35
N GLY A 525 -7.85 -3.47 0.04
CA GLY A 525 -8.68 -4.62 -0.34
C GLY A 525 -8.45 -5.09 -1.78
N GLY A 526 -7.99 -4.21 -2.66
CA GLY A 526 -7.82 -4.46 -4.09
C GLY A 526 -9.09 -4.20 -4.91
N LEU A 527 -8.92 -3.94 -6.21
CA LEU A 527 -10.02 -3.70 -7.15
C LEU A 527 -10.96 -4.92 -7.22
N GLY A 528 -12.26 -4.68 -7.05
CA GLY A 528 -13.28 -5.73 -7.10
C GLY A 528 -13.40 -6.55 -5.80
N SER A 529 -12.69 -6.18 -4.73
CA SER A 529 -12.93 -6.71 -3.39
C SER A 529 -14.26 -6.24 -2.81
N LEU A 530 -14.77 -6.95 -1.80
CA LEU A 530 -15.99 -6.56 -1.09
C LEU A 530 -15.84 -5.17 -0.46
N GLN A 531 -14.68 -4.88 0.15
CA GLN A 531 -14.41 -3.59 0.78
C GLN A 531 -14.43 -2.45 -0.25
N ALA A 532 -13.79 -2.63 -1.40
CA ALA A 532 -13.77 -1.61 -2.45
C ALA A 532 -15.16 -1.33 -3.03
N GLU A 533 -15.98 -2.36 -3.22
CA GLU A 533 -17.35 -2.21 -3.74
C GLU A 533 -18.28 -1.54 -2.73
N ILE A 534 -18.20 -1.92 -1.45
CA ILE A 534 -18.95 -1.27 -0.36
C ILE A 534 -18.62 0.22 -0.28
N LEU A 535 -17.35 0.58 -0.39
CA LEU A 535 -16.91 1.98 -0.31
C LEU A 535 -17.25 2.77 -1.57
N ALA A 536 -17.22 2.15 -2.74
CA ALA A 536 -17.68 2.76 -3.99
C ALA A 536 -19.19 3.08 -3.94
N ASP A 537 -20.00 2.15 -3.44
CA ASP A 537 -21.44 2.36 -3.22
C ASP A 537 -21.70 3.41 -2.14
N THR A 538 -20.97 3.35 -1.02
CA THR A 538 -21.06 4.33 0.07
C THR A 538 -20.65 5.75 -0.37
N ALA A 539 -19.79 5.89 -1.38
CA ALA A 539 -19.45 7.19 -1.95
C ALA A 539 -20.69 7.91 -2.55
N VAL A 540 -21.71 7.17 -3.00
CA VAL A 540 -22.98 7.75 -3.46
C VAL A 540 -23.72 8.40 -2.29
N ALA A 541 -23.74 7.75 -1.11
CA ALA A 541 -24.32 8.32 0.10
C ALA A 541 -23.56 9.58 0.55
N LEU A 542 -22.22 9.59 0.49
CA LEU A 542 -21.41 10.79 0.73
C LEU A 542 -21.76 11.94 -0.23
N ALA A 543 -21.96 11.65 -1.51
CA ALA A 543 -22.26 12.65 -2.52
C ALA A 543 -23.68 13.23 -2.38
N SER A 544 -24.61 12.49 -1.79
CA SER A 544 -26.05 12.84 -1.74
C SER A 544 -26.37 14.26 -1.25
N SER A 545 -25.59 14.76 -0.29
CA SER A 545 -25.81 16.07 0.33
C SER A 545 -25.07 17.24 -0.36
N ASN A 546 -23.99 16.96 -1.09
CA ASN A 546 -23.17 17.98 -1.74
C ASN A 546 -22.49 17.44 -3.00
N ALA A 547 -23.32 16.97 -3.94
CA ALA A 547 -22.89 16.23 -5.13
C ALA A 547 -21.87 17.01 -5.97
N LEU A 548 -22.12 18.31 -6.23
CA LEU A 548 -21.23 19.17 -7.02
C LEU A 548 -19.81 19.27 -6.43
N LEU A 549 -19.68 19.52 -5.12
CA LEU A 549 -18.38 19.64 -4.48
C LEU A 549 -17.66 18.29 -4.43
N PHE A 550 -18.40 17.22 -4.12
CA PHE A 550 -17.84 15.88 -4.03
C PHE A 550 -17.36 15.38 -5.40
N SER A 551 -18.18 15.53 -6.45
CA SER A 551 -17.81 15.14 -7.82
C SER A 551 -16.58 15.90 -8.31
N ARG A 552 -16.54 17.22 -8.09
CA ARG A 552 -15.36 18.05 -8.41
C ARG A 552 -14.09 17.54 -7.73
N LYS A 553 -14.17 17.12 -6.46
CA LYS A 553 -13.03 16.54 -5.71
C LYS A 553 -12.59 15.19 -6.26
N VAL A 554 -13.53 14.28 -6.55
CA VAL A 554 -13.25 12.93 -7.09
C VAL A 554 -12.66 13.03 -8.49
N ILE A 555 -13.32 13.75 -9.41
CA ILE A 555 -12.87 13.95 -10.80
C ILE A 555 -11.52 14.67 -10.82
N GLY A 556 -11.39 15.77 -10.07
CA GLY A 556 -10.13 16.53 -10.00
C GLY A 556 -8.98 15.75 -9.36
N ARG A 557 -9.26 14.79 -8.46
CA ARG A 557 -8.24 13.87 -7.93
C ARG A 557 -7.82 12.85 -8.99
N LEU A 558 -8.77 12.26 -9.72
CA LEU A 558 -8.46 11.31 -10.79
C LEU A 558 -7.63 11.97 -11.91
N CYS A 559 -8.03 13.15 -12.41
CA CYS A 559 -7.23 13.88 -13.42
C CYS A 559 -5.80 14.16 -12.92
N ARG A 560 -5.63 14.57 -11.66
CA ARG A 560 -4.29 14.79 -11.07
C ARG A 560 -3.46 13.51 -10.97
N LEU A 561 -4.07 12.36 -10.68
CA LEU A 561 -3.36 11.08 -10.66
C LEU A 561 -2.93 10.68 -12.07
N ILE A 562 -3.81 10.84 -13.06
CA ILE A 562 -3.48 10.60 -14.46
C ILE A 562 -2.31 11.51 -14.88
N GLU A 563 -2.34 12.81 -14.58
CA GLU A 563 -1.21 13.72 -14.85
C GLU A 563 0.08 13.30 -14.14
N LYS A 564 0.01 12.80 -12.89
CA LYS A 564 1.19 12.34 -12.15
C LYS A 564 1.88 11.14 -12.79
N THR A 565 1.19 10.37 -13.64
CA THR A 565 1.83 9.25 -14.36
C THR A 565 2.94 9.71 -15.30
N CYS A 566 2.93 10.97 -15.73
CA CYS A 566 4.00 11.58 -16.53
C CYS A 566 5.32 11.78 -15.74
N LEU A 567 5.28 11.74 -14.39
CA LEU A 567 6.46 11.93 -13.55
C LEU A 567 7.32 10.66 -13.45
N SER A 568 6.69 9.49 -13.47
CA SER A 568 7.33 8.17 -13.44
C SER A 568 6.74 7.28 -14.53
N PRO A 569 6.99 7.61 -15.81
CA PRO A 569 6.37 6.94 -16.94
C PRO A 569 6.71 5.45 -16.97
N THR A 570 5.70 4.64 -17.28
CA THR A 570 5.78 3.18 -17.43
C THR A 570 5.19 2.79 -18.79
N PRO A 571 5.59 1.66 -19.40
CA PRO A 571 5.13 1.28 -20.74
C PRO A 571 3.64 0.92 -20.79
N THR A 572 3.07 0.44 -19.69
CA THR A 572 1.62 0.24 -19.54
C THR A 572 1.14 0.87 -18.25
N LEU A 573 -0.09 1.40 -18.24
CA LEU A 573 -0.62 2.12 -17.09
C LEU A 573 -0.76 1.22 -15.86
N GLU A 574 -1.06 -0.07 -16.07
CA GLU A 574 -1.23 -1.08 -15.01
C GLU A 574 0.05 -1.39 -14.23
N GLN A 575 1.23 -1.05 -14.77
CA GLN A 575 2.51 -1.25 -14.10
C GLN A 575 2.88 -0.06 -13.20
N HIS A 576 2.14 1.05 -13.28
CA HIS A 576 2.44 2.24 -12.50
C HIS A 576 2.02 2.05 -11.04
N LEU A 577 2.84 2.54 -10.10
CA LEU A 577 2.57 2.48 -8.65
C LEU A 577 1.27 3.17 -8.18
N ILE A 578 0.60 3.95 -9.05
CA ILE A 578 -0.64 4.67 -8.72
C ILE A 578 -1.83 4.12 -9.51
N TRP A 579 -1.64 2.98 -10.20
CA TRP A 579 -2.66 2.32 -11.00
C TRP A 579 -3.88 1.95 -10.15
N ASP A 580 -3.66 1.39 -8.96
CA ASP A 580 -4.74 0.95 -8.10
C ASP A 580 -5.62 2.14 -7.66
N ASP A 581 -5.03 3.30 -7.34
CA ASP A 581 -5.78 4.52 -7.05
C ASP A 581 -6.62 4.98 -8.25
N ILE A 582 -6.06 4.95 -9.46
CA ILE A 582 -6.77 5.30 -10.71
C ILE A 582 -7.94 4.35 -10.94
N ALA A 583 -7.72 3.04 -10.79
CA ALA A 583 -8.73 2.02 -11.00
C ALA A 583 -9.89 2.13 -9.98
N ILE A 584 -9.58 2.35 -8.70
CA ILE A 584 -10.58 2.57 -7.65
C ILE A 584 -11.38 3.86 -7.89
N LEU A 585 -10.73 4.96 -8.27
CA LEU A 585 -11.45 6.21 -8.55
C LEU A 585 -12.33 6.11 -9.79
N LEU A 586 -11.88 5.43 -10.85
CA LEU A 586 -12.72 5.14 -12.01
C LEU A 586 -13.93 4.29 -11.62
N ARG A 587 -13.75 3.34 -10.68
CA ARG A 587 -14.87 2.57 -10.12
C ARG A 587 -15.86 3.45 -9.36
N TYR A 588 -15.37 4.43 -8.59
CA TYR A 588 -16.23 5.37 -7.86
C TYR A 588 -17.01 6.27 -8.83
N LEU A 589 -16.39 6.71 -9.93
CA LEU A 589 -17.09 7.48 -10.97
C LEU A 589 -18.28 6.70 -11.55
N LEU A 590 -18.13 5.38 -11.79
CA LEU A 590 -19.27 4.58 -12.24
C LEU A 590 -20.41 4.61 -11.22
N MET A 591 -20.15 4.39 -9.92
CA MET A 591 -21.21 4.41 -8.90
C MET A 591 -21.92 5.76 -8.81
N LEU A 592 -21.16 6.85 -8.89
CA LEU A 592 -21.68 8.21 -8.82
C LEU A 592 -22.47 8.65 -10.07
N SER A 593 -22.34 7.93 -11.19
CA SER A 593 -22.88 8.36 -12.48
C SER A 593 -24.38 8.12 -12.68
N PHE A 594 -25.00 7.15 -11.99
CA PHE A 594 -26.38 6.72 -12.28
C PHE A 594 -27.48 7.74 -11.88
N ASN A 595 -27.27 8.52 -10.82
CA ASN A 595 -28.21 9.57 -10.37
C ASN A 595 -27.66 10.99 -10.58
N ASN A 596 -26.87 11.18 -11.64
CA ASN A 596 -26.16 12.42 -11.97
C ASN A 596 -25.41 13.04 -10.76
N SER A 597 -24.91 12.21 -9.83
CA SER A 597 -24.15 12.69 -8.66
C SER A 597 -22.76 13.19 -9.05
N LEU A 598 -22.38 13.00 -10.31
CA LEU A 598 -21.21 13.61 -10.93
C LEU A 598 -21.43 15.05 -11.39
N ASP A 599 -22.67 15.54 -11.44
CA ASP A 599 -23.04 16.77 -12.15
C ASP A 599 -22.40 16.80 -13.55
N VAL A 600 -22.88 15.89 -14.40
CA VAL A 600 -22.28 15.54 -15.70
C VAL A 600 -22.12 16.76 -16.60
N ALA A 601 -23.11 17.66 -16.63
CA ALA A 601 -23.03 18.87 -17.47
C ALA A 601 -21.85 19.77 -17.05
N SER A 602 -21.66 20.02 -15.76
CA SER A 602 -20.56 20.86 -15.28
C SER A 602 -19.17 20.25 -15.48
N HIS A 603 -19.09 18.92 -15.62
CA HIS A 603 -17.82 18.19 -15.66
C HIS A 603 -17.56 17.40 -16.96
N LEU A 604 -18.42 17.55 -17.98
CA LEU A 604 -18.38 16.73 -19.19
C LEU A 604 -16.99 16.68 -19.86
N PRO A 605 -16.25 17.79 -20.02
CA PRO A 605 -14.92 17.76 -20.63
C PRO A 605 -13.92 16.87 -19.88
N PHE A 606 -13.96 16.92 -18.54
CA PHE A 606 -13.08 16.11 -17.69
C PHE A 606 -13.47 14.63 -17.75
N LEU A 607 -14.77 14.33 -17.76
CA LEU A 607 -15.27 12.96 -17.87
C LEU A 607 -14.89 12.33 -19.21
N PHE A 608 -15.05 13.06 -20.32
CA PHE A 608 -14.65 12.57 -21.65
C PHE A 608 -13.14 12.42 -21.76
N HIS A 609 -12.36 13.33 -21.17
CA HIS A 609 -10.92 13.18 -21.08
C HIS A 609 -10.50 11.91 -20.31
N ILE A 610 -11.12 11.63 -19.15
CA ILE A 610 -10.87 10.40 -18.37
C ILE A 610 -11.25 9.16 -19.19
N VAL A 611 -12.45 9.14 -19.78
CA VAL A 611 -12.95 8.01 -20.58
C VAL A 611 -12.01 7.69 -21.74
N THR A 612 -11.62 8.70 -22.52
CA THR A 612 -10.78 8.50 -23.70
C THR A 612 -9.36 8.06 -23.37
N LEU A 613 -8.82 8.47 -22.22
CA LEU A 613 -7.51 7.96 -21.77
C LEU A 613 -7.59 6.53 -21.22
N LEU A 614 -8.66 6.17 -20.51
CA LEU A 614 -8.76 4.90 -19.77
C LEU A 614 -9.52 3.78 -20.49
N VAL A 615 -10.19 4.05 -21.61
CA VAL A 615 -10.94 3.04 -22.35
C VAL A 615 -10.07 1.82 -22.71
N SER A 616 -10.63 0.62 -22.59
CA SER A 616 -9.93 -0.67 -22.79
C SER A 616 -8.68 -0.89 -21.93
N THR A 617 -8.50 -0.16 -20.84
CA THR A 617 -7.36 -0.32 -19.91
C THR A 617 -7.78 -1.15 -18.70
N GLY A 618 -6.87 -1.96 -18.17
CA GLY A 618 -7.12 -2.78 -16.98
C GLY A 618 -7.98 -4.02 -17.22
N PRO A 619 -8.45 -4.66 -16.13
CA PRO A 619 -9.24 -5.89 -16.19
C PRO A 619 -10.64 -5.64 -16.77
N LEU A 620 -11.30 -6.72 -17.20
CA LEU A 620 -12.62 -6.67 -17.86
C LEU A 620 -13.68 -5.89 -17.05
N THR A 621 -13.64 -5.97 -15.72
CA THR A 621 -14.53 -5.23 -14.82
C THR A 621 -14.35 -3.71 -14.92
N LEU A 622 -13.11 -3.25 -15.10
CA LEU A 622 -12.78 -1.83 -15.24
C LEU A 622 -13.12 -1.30 -16.64
N ARG A 623 -12.88 -2.11 -17.68
CA ARG A 623 -13.33 -1.83 -19.05
C ARG A 623 -14.85 -1.68 -19.12
N ALA A 624 -15.57 -2.61 -18.47
CA ALA A 624 -17.02 -2.54 -18.33
C ALA A 624 -17.47 -1.34 -17.48
N SER A 625 -16.69 -0.94 -16.47
CA SER A 625 -16.95 0.27 -15.69
C SER A 625 -16.80 1.55 -16.52
N THR A 626 -15.81 1.61 -17.42
CA THR A 626 -15.62 2.74 -18.34
C THR A 626 -16.77 2.84 -19.34
N HIS A 627 -17.19 1.70 -19.91
CA HIS A 627 -18.37 1.64 -20.77
C HIS A 627 -19.65 2.07 -20.04
N GLY A 628 -19.88 1.52 -18.83
CA GLY A 628 -21.02 1.88 -17.99
C GLY A 628 -21.03 3.37 -17.61
N LEU A 629 -19.86 3.96 -17.39
CA LEU A 629 -19.72 5.39 -17.11
C LEU A 629 -20.19 6.23 -18.32
N VAL A 630 -19.81 5.86 -19.55
CA VAL A 630 -20.29 6.54 -20.77
C VAL A 630 -21.81 6.42 -20.91
N ILE A 631 -22.36 5.22 -20.74
CA ILE A 631 -23.81 5.00 -20.78
C ILE A 631 -24.54 5.88 -19.75
N ASN A 632 -24.03 5.94 -18.52
CA ASN A 632 -24.63 6.75 -17.46
C ASN A 632 -24.44 8.26 -17.66
N ILE A 633 -23.35 8.70 -18.30
CA ILE A 633 -23.16 10.10 -18.74
C ILE A 633 -24.24 10.47 -19.76
N LEU A 634 -24.43 9.66 -20.80
CA LEU A 634 -25.45 9.90 -21.83
C LEU A 634 -26.86 9.84 -21.25
N HIS A 635 -27.13 8.88 -20.38
CA HIS A 635 -28.39 8.80 -19.66
C HIS A 635 -28.62 10.05 -18.81
N SER A 636 -27.60 10.51 -18.08
CA SER A 636 -27.70 11.72 -17.26
C SER A 636 -27.98 12.97 -18.09
N LEU A 637 -27.36 13.11 -19.27
CA LEU A 637 -27.66 14.20 -20.22
C LEU A 637 -29.07 14.10 -20.80
N CYS A 638 -29.60 12.88 -21.01
CA CYS A 638 -31.00 12.67 -21.42
C CYS A 638 -32.01 13.03 -20.32
N THR A 639 -31.65 12.86 -19.04
CA THR A 639 -32.56 13.01 -17.91
C THR A 639 -32.34 14.27 -17.08
N CYS A 640 -31.31 15.08 -17.38
CA CYS A 640 -31.01 16.27 -16.60
C CYS A 640 -32.08 17.35 -16.78
N SER A 641 -32.44 18.01 -15.68
CA SER A 641 -33.35 19.16 -15.73
C SER A 641 -32.67 20.43 -16.24
N GLN A 642 -31.35 20.52 -16.09
CA GLN A 642 -30.50 21.59 -16.58
C GLN A 642 -29.15 21.01 -17.02
N PRO A 643 -28.59 21.46 -18.17
CA PRO A 643 -29.17 22.39 -19.16
C PRO A 643 -30.38 21.79 -19.89
N GLN A 644 -31.22 22.64 -20.49
CA GLN A 644 -32.37 22.18 -21.28
C GLN A 644 -31.93 21.94 -22.73
N PHE A 645 -32.02 20.70 -23.18
CA PHE A 645 -31.71 20.32 -24.55
C PHE A 645 -32.95 20.35 -25.43
N SER A 646 -32.78 20.81 -26.68
CA SER A 646 -33.79 20.78 -27.72
C SER A 646 -34.21 19.34 -28.06
N ASP A 647 -35.40 19.17 -28.66
CA ASP A 647 -35.89 17.85 -29.06
C ASP A 647 -34.93 17.12 -30.01
N GLU A 648 -34.21 17.88 -30.85
CA GLU A 648 -33.23 17.33 -31.78
C GLU A 648 -31.98 16.82 -31.03
N THR A 649 -31.43 17.60 -30.11
CA THR A 649 -30.30 17.16 -29.28
C THR A 649 -30.69 15.96 -28.41
N GLN A 650 -31.90 15.94 -27.83
CA GLN A 650 -32.40 14.78 -27.09
C GLN A 650 -32.52 13.53 -27.99
N ARG A 651 -32.93 13.70 -29.25
CA ARG A 651 -32.98 12.60 -30.23
C ARG A 651 -31.58 12.05 -30.50
N VAL A 652 -30.59 12.91 -30.69
CA VAL A 652 -29.18 12.53 -30.87
C VAL A 652 -28.64 11.76 -29.66
N LEU A 653 -28.88 12.26 -28.43
CA LEU A 653 -28.46 11.59 -27.20
C LEU A 653 -29.10 10.20 -27.05
N ARG A 654 -30.40 10.06 -27.33
CA ARG A 654 -31.11 8.76 -27.27
C ARG A 654 -30.59 7.77 -28.31
N LEU A 655 -30.33 8.22 -29.53
CA LEU A 655 -29.74 7.38 -30.59
C LEU A 655 -28.34 6.91 -30.19
N SER A 656 -27.52 7.82 -29.66
CA SER A 656 -26.17 7.49 -29.20
C SER A 656 -26.19 6.49 -28.04
N LEU A 657 -27.10 6.64 -27.08
CA LEU A 657 -27.29 5.69 -25.98
C LEU A 657 -27.61 4.27 -26.50
N ALA A 658 -28.47 4.17 -27.53
CA ALA A 658 -28.75 2.91 -28.21
C ALA A 658 -27.52 2.37 -28.96
N GLU A 659 -26.74 3.27 -29.58
CA GLU A 659 -25.56 2.91 -30.36
C GLU A 659 -24.43 2.34 -29.49
N PHE A 660 -24.11 2.98 -28.36
CA PHE A 660 -23.12 2.49 -27.38
C PHE A 660 -23.53 1.15 -26.75
N SER A 661 -24.79 0.75 -26.88
CA SER A 661 -25.30 -0.55 -26.42
C SER A 661 -25.14 -1.67 -27.47
N LEU A 662 -24.71 -1.35 -28.69
CA LEU A 662 -24.53 -2.34 -29.76
C LEU A 662 -23.23 -3.15 -29.58
N PRO A 663 -23.18 -4.42 -30.04
CA PRO A 663 -21.99 -5.26 -29.96
C PRO A 663 -20.73 -4.64 -30.61
N LYS A 664 -20.90 -3.82 -31.66
CA LYS A 664 -19.79 -3.10 -32.30
C LYS A 664 -19.08 -2.17 -31.31
N PHE A 665 -19.84 -1.45 -30.47
CA PHE A 665 -19.28 -0.56 -29.45
C PHE A 665 -18.69 -1.34 -28.28
N TYR A 666 -19.26 -2.49 -27.92
CA TYR A 666 -18.64 -3.36 -26.91
C TYR A 666 -17.22 -3.77 -27.32
N ALA A 667 -17.00 -4.08 -28.60
CA ALA A 667 -15.66 -4.39 -29.11
C ALA A 667 -14.68 -3.21 -28.94
N LEU A 668 -15.12 -1.96 -29.19
CA LEU A 668 -14.28 -0.77 -29.03
C LEU A 668 -13.80 -0.57 -27.57
N PHE A 669 -14.59 -1.02 -26.59
CA PHE A 669 -14.26 -0.98 -25.16
C PHE A 669 -13.55 -2.26 -24.67
N GLY A 670 -13.21 -3.20 -25.55
CA GLY A 670 -12.56 -4.47 -25.17
C GLY A 670 -13.51 -5.44 -24.47
N LEU A 671 -14.81 -5.41 -24.80
CA LEU A 671 -15.90 -6.23 -24.24
C LEU A 671 -16.48 -7.21 -25.28
N SER A 672 -15.70 -7.58 -26.30
CA SER A 672 -16.14 -8.38 -27.45
C SER A 672 -16.80 -9.72 -27.09
N LYS A 673 -16.38 -10.35 -25.99
CA LYS A 673 -16.89 -11.66 -25.53
C LYS A 673 -18.04 -11.56 -24.51
N VAL A 674 -18.52 -10.35 -24.22
CA VAL A 674 -19.47 -10.09 -23.13
C VAL A 674 -20.88 -9.91 -23.67
N LYS A 675 -21.85 -10.66 -23.11
CA LYS A 675 -23.28 -10.52 -23.46
C LYS A 675 -23.91 -9.25 -22.89
N SER A 676 -23.46 -8.81 -21.71
CA SER A 676 -23.95 -7.61 -21.05
C SER A 676 -22.83 -6.95 -20.25
N ALA A 677 -22.46 -5.73 -20.64
CA ALA A 677 -21.45 -4.94 -19.96
C ALA A 677 -21.84 -4.63 -18.51
N SER A 678 -23.13 -4.36 -18.25
CA SER A 678 -23.62 -4.04 -16.91
C SER A 678 -23.48 -5.23 -15.94
N VAL A 679 -23.75 -6.45 -16.39
CA VAL A 679 -23.58 -7.66 -15.56
C VAL A 679 -22.12 -7.86 -15.16
N ILE A 680 -21.18 -7.58 -16.06
CA ILE A 680 -19.75 -7.67 -15.76
C ILE A 680 -19.31 -6.52 -14.85
N ALA A 681 -19.79 -5.30 -15.09
CA ALA A 681 -19.49 -4.13 -14.28
C ALA A 681 -20.00 -4.27 -12.84
N PHE A 682 -21.09 -5.00 -12.58
CA PHE A 682 -21.67 -5.17 -11.25
C PHE A 682 -21.60 -6.62 -10.72
N ARG A 683 -20.76 -7.47 -11.32
CA ARG A 683 -20.67 -8.91 -11.01
C ARG A 683 -20.37 -9.20 -9.54
N THR A 684 -19.54 -8.38 -8.91
CA THR A 684 -19.15 -8.55 -7.50
C THR A 684 -20.31 -8.34 -6.53
N GLY A 685 -21.26 -7.44 -6.83
CA GLY A 685 -22.46 -7.23 -6.02
C GLY A 685 -23.40 -8.45 -5.98
N ILE A 686 -23.38 -9.27 -7.04
CA ILE A 686 -24.16 -10.52 -7.13
C ILE A 686 -23.59 -11.59 -6.19
N ILE A 687 -22.27 -11.61 -5.98
CA ILE A 687 -21.60 -12.55 -5.06
C ILE A 687 -22.02 -12.27 -3.60
N ARG A 688 -22.21 -11.01 -3.22
CA ARG A 688 -22.73 -10.61 -1.90
C ARG A 688 -24.14 -11.18 -1.65
N GLN A 689 -25.03 -11.11 -2.64
CA GLN A 689 -26.39 -11.68 -2.54
C GLN A 689 -26.39 -13.22 -2.54
N GLN A 690 -25.46 -13.86 -3.25
CA GLN A 690 -25.35 -15.33 -3.28
C GLN A 690 -24.76 -15.91 -1.98
N GLN A 691 -23.80 -15.24 -1.35
CA GLN A 691 -23.32 -15.61 -0.01
C GLN A 691 -24.42 -15.43 1.06
N GLN A 692 -25.27 -14.40 0.93
CA GLN A 692 -26.45 -14.22 1.81
C GLN A 692 -27.50 -15.32 1.69
N GLN A 693 -27.73 -15.87 0.48
CA GLN A 693 -28.70 -16.97 0.29
C GLN A 693 -28.21 -18.30 0.88
N GLN A 694 -26.90 -18.53 0.98
CA GLN A 694 -26.35 -19.72 1.65
C GLN A 694 -26.45 -19.65 3.18
N HIS A 695 -26.33 -18.47 3.79
CA HIS A 695 -26.51 -18.32 5.23
C HIS A 695 -27.99 -18.34 5.67
N SER A 696 -28.90 -17.81 4.86
CA SER A 696 -30.34 -17.83 5.18
C SER A 696 -31.01 -19.19 4.94
N SER A 697 -30.43 -20.05 4.09
CA SER A 697 -30.93 -21.43 3.87
C SER A 697 -30.42 -22.45 4.90
N GLN A 698 -29.47 -22.10 5.78
CA GLN A 698 -29.05 -22.95 6.91
C GLN A 698 -29.92 -22.76 8.17
N ILE A 699 -30.80 -21.75 8.22
CA ILE A 699 -31.61 -21.44 9.42
C ILE A 699 -33.07 -21.91 9.30
N LEU A 700 -33.53 -22.35 8.11
CA LEU A 700 -34.86 -22.95 7.93
C LEU A 700 -34.81 -24.28 7.15
N SER A 701 -34.27 -25.33 7.78
CA SER A 701 -34.63 -26.72 7.44
C SER A 701 -34.16 -27.72 8.51
N GLN A 702 -34.66 -27.58 9.73
CA GLN A 702 -34.87 -28.74 10.61
C GLN A 702 -36.36 -29.05 10.60
N ASP A 703 -36.82 -29.74 9.56
CA ASP A 703 -37.86 -30.77 9.63
C ASP A 703 -38.29 -31.20 8.23
N LYS A 704 -38.39 -32.53 8.06
CA LYS A 704 -38.84 -33.30 6.87
C LYS A 704 -37.75 -33.69 5.87
N GLN A 705 -37.00 -34.74 6.23
CA GLN A 705 -36.59 -35.74 5.24
C GLN A 705 -37.64 -36.86 5.18
N GLN A 706 -38.33 -36.96 4.04
CA GLN A 706 -38.56 -38.18 3.25
C GLN A 706 -39.79 -38.01 2.34
N GLN A 707 -39.61 -38.44 1.09
CA GLN A 707 -40.57 -38.66 -0.01
C GLN A 707 -40.66 -37.59 -1.12
N GLN A 708 -40.00 -37.94 -2.21
CA GLN A 708 -40.45 -37.96 -3.62
C GLN A 708 -39.42 -37.36 -4.59
N GLN A 709 -38.64 -38.26 -5.19
CA GLN A 709 -38.28 -38.15 -6.60
C GLN A 709 -39.55 -38.24 -7.45
N ILE A 710 -39.63 -37.43 -8.52
CA ILE A 710 -40.05 -37.75 -9.90
C ILE A 710 -40.61 -36.46 -10.58
N LEU A 711 -39.93 -36.04 -11.66
CA LEU A 711 -40.35 -35.11 -12.76
C LEU A 711 -40.48 -33.62 -12.38
N THR A 712 -39.89 -32.61 -13.02
CA THR A 712 -39.21 -32.32 -14.31
C THR A 712 -38.26 -31.12 -14.04
N GLY A 713 -37.09 -30.88 -14.64
CA GLY A 713 -36.72 -30.98 -16.04
C GLY A 713 -36.53 -29.58 -16.66
N ARG A 714 -35.44 -28.86 -16.34
CA ARG A 714 -34.69 -28.01 -17.29
C ARG A 714 -33.37 -27.50 -16.70
N SER A 715 -32.31 -28.17 -17.12
CA SER A 715 -30.93 -27.75 -16.98
C SER A 715 -30.65 -26.49 -17.80
N MET A 716 -29.87 -25.57 -17.23
CA MET A 716 -28.82 -24.85 -17.94
C MET A 716 -27.57 -24.86 -17.04
N THR A 717 -26.91 -26.01 -17.00
CA THR A 717 -25.47 -26.08 -16.73
C THR A 717 -24.76 -25.11 -17.66
N ILE A 718 -24.13 -24.06 -17.11
CA ILE A 718 -22.97 -23.43 -17.73
C ILE A 718 -21.80 -23.71 -16.80
N THR A 719 -21.18 -24.86 -17.02
CA THR A 719 -19.75 -25.03 -16.83
C THR A 719 -19.03 -23.94 -17.61
N ASN A 720 -18.09 -23.24 -16.98
CA ASN A 720 -16.82 -22.92 -17.62
C ASN A 720 -15.78 -22.62 -16.55
N THR A 721 -14.90 -23.60 -16.39
CA THR A 721 -13.45 -23.41 -16.37
C THR A 721 -13.00 -21.99 -16.73
N TYR A 722 -12.57 -21.23 -15.74
CA TYR A 722 -11.55 -20.20 -15.93
C TYR A 722 -10.38 -20.58 -15.05
N SER A 723 -9.48 -21.36 -15.64
CA SER A 723 -8.06 -21.32 -15.28
C SER A 723 -7.60 -19.85 -15.26
N PRO A 724 -6.68 -19.44 -14.38
CA PRO A 724 -6.02 -18.15 -14.51
C PRO A 724 -5.02 -18.25 -15.68
N THR A 725 -5.53 -18.38 -16.90
CA THR A 725 -4.72 -18.06 -18.07
C THR A 725 -4.50 -16.55 -18.02
N ILE A 726 -3.24 -16.15 -18.00
CA ILE A 726 -2.79 -14.79 -18.29
C ILE A 726 -3.38 -14.43 -19.66
N GLU A 727 -4.58 -13.84 -19.69
CA GLU A 727 -5.10 -13.22 -20.90
C GLU A 727 -4.15 -12.05 -21.18
N GLN A 728 -3.38 -12.17 -22.27
CA GLN A 728 -2.59 -11.04 -22.75
C GLN A 728 -3.53 -9.84 -22.89
N PRO A 729 -3.15 -8.65 -22.42
CA PRO A 729 -3.99 -7.47 -22.57
C PRO A 729 -4.24 -7.25 -24.06
N GLU A 730 -5.49 -7.45 -24.51
CA GLU A 730 -5.95 -6.99 -25.83
C GLU A 730 -5.63 -5.49 -25.91
N ARG A 731 -4.56 -5.13 -26.65
CA ARG A 731 -4.21 -3.75 -26.89
C ARG A 731 -5.31 -3.13 -27.75
N MET A 732 -5.84 -2.00 -27.29
CA MET A 732 -6.79 -1.19 -28.06
C MET A 732 -6.14 -0.72 -29.36
N SER A 733 -6.86 -0.85 -30.48
CA SER A 733 -6.44 -0.20 -31.73
C SER A 733 -6.66 1.31 -31.66
N LEU A 734 -5.72 2.10 -32.19
CA LEU A 734 -5.82 3.56 -32.23
C LEU A 734 -7.05 4.02 -33.05
N THR A 735 -7.42 3.28 -34.09
CA THR A 735 -8.65 3.51 -34.87
C THR A 735 -9.93 3.33 -34.04
N SER A 736 -9.94 2.38 -33.09
CA SER A 736 -11.06 2.24 -32.16
C SER A 736 -11.19 3.46 -31.24
N LEU A 737 -10.06 4.00 -30.77
CA LEU A 737 -10.04 5.22 -29.96
C LEU A 737 -10.50 6.45 -30.75
N GLU A 738 -10.05 6.58 -32.00
CA GLU A 738 -10.51 7.61 -32.94
C GLU A 738 -12.04 7.57 -33.09
N THR A 739 -12.59 6.38 -33.38
CA THR A 739 -14.05 6.18 -33.51
C THR A 739 -14.80 6.61 -32.25
N ILE A 740 -14.34 6.18 -31.06
CA ILE A 740 -14.96 6.58 -29.79
C ILE A 740 -14.88 8.10 -29.60
N THR A 741 -13.72 8.69 -29.89
CA THR A 741 -13.50 10.13 -29.68
C THR A 741 -14.37 10.97 -30.59
N ASP A 742 -14.52 10.58 -31.86
CA ASP A 742 -15.39 11.25 -32.83
C ASP A 742 -16.85 11.18 -32.40
N THR A 743 -17.34 10.01 -31.98
CA THR A 743 -18.71 9.88 -31.48
C THR A 743 -18.94 10.76 -30.24
N LEU A 744 -17.97 10.81 -29.31
CA LEU A 744 -18.07 11.69 -28.13
C LEU A 744 -17.99 13.18 -28.49
N LEU A 745 -17.22 13.55 -29.51
CA LEU A 745 -17.13 14.92 -30.01
C LEU A 745 -18.46 15.36 -30.64
N GLU A 746 -19.04 14.54 -31.53
CA GLU A 746 -20.34 14.82 -32.15
C GLU A 746 -21.43 15.03 -31.09
N LEU A 747 -21.42 14.19 -30.05
CA LEU A 747 -22.30 14.30 -28.90
C LEU A 747 -22.12 15.62 -28.13
N MET A 748 -20.87 15.98 -27.83
CA MET A 748 -20.55 17.22 -27.14
C MET A 748 -21.01 18.43 -27.96
N GLU A 749 -20.73 18.45 -29.26
CA GLU A 749 -21.11 19.54 -30.16
C GLU A 749 -22.62 19.68 -30.29
N ALA A 750 -23.34 18.56 -30.38
CA ALA A 750 -24.81 18.57 -30.37
C ALA A 750 -25.36 19.22 -29.09
N CYS A 751 -24.82 18.87 -27.93
CA CYS A 751 -25.21 19.49 -26.66
C CYS A 751 -24.81 20.96 -26.54
N MET A 752 -23.63 21.35 -27.04
CA MET A 752 -23.13 22.72 -26.97
C MET A 752 -24.03 23.71 -27.71
N ASN A 753 -24.71 23.29 -28.78
CA ASN A 753 -25.62 24.15 -29.54
C ASN A 753 -26.79 24.71 -28.69
N ASP A 754 -27.18 23.99 -27.64
CA ASP A 754 -28.27 24.38 -26.74
C ASP A 754 -27.78 25.11 -25.46
N ILE A 755 -26.46 25.26 -25.28
CA ILE A 755 -25.86 25.86 -24.08
C ILE A 755 -25.13 27.14 -24.47
N PRO A 756 -25.59 28.33 -24.03
CA PRO A 756 -24.92 29.59 -24.33
C PRO A 756 -23.54 29.65 -23.65
N ASP A 757 -22.57 30.26 -24.34
CA ASP A 757 -21.18 30.46 -23.86
C ASP A 757 -20.49 29.16 -23.38
N CYS A 758 -20.85 28.03 -23.99
CA CYS A 758 -20.32 26.72 -23.58
C CYS A 758 -18.85 26.53 -24.01
N GLU A 759 -17.96 26.41 -23.03
CA GLU A 759 -16.53 26.19 -23.25
C GLU A 759 -16.10 24.71 -23.21
N TRP A 760 -17.04 23.77 -23.27
CA TRP A 760 -16.75 22.34 -23.08
C TRP A 760 -15.65 21.81 -24.02
N LEU A 761 -15.77 22.10 -25.31
CA LEU A 761 -14.79 21.67 -26.30
C LEU A 761 -13.40 22.30 -26.06
N ALA A 762 -13.35 23.59 -25.74
CA ALA A 762 -12.10 24.29 -25.46
C ALA A 762 -11.38 23.71 -24.23
N GLN A 763 -12.12 23.38 -23.18
CA GLN A 763 -11.58 22.75 -21.99
C GLN A 763 -11.05 21.33 -22.29
N TRP A 764 -11.79 20.54 -23.08
CA TRP A 764 -11.34 19.20 -23.45
C TRP A 764 -10.08 19.24 -24.35
N GLN A 765 -10.04 20.18 -25.30
CA GLN A 765 -8.87 20.45 -26.14
C GLN A 765 -7.63 20.76 -25.30
N GLU A 766 -7.73 21.65 -24.31
CA GLU A 766 -6.60 22.03 -23.46
C GLU A 766 -6.10 20.85 -22.61
N LEU A 767 -7.01 20.04 -22.03
CA LEU A 767 -6.65 18.83 -21.29
C LEU A 767 -5.91 17.82 -22.17
N ALA A 768 -6.46 17.52 -23.36
CA ALA A 768 -5.86 16.58 -24.30
C ALA A 768 -4.50 17.07 -24.81
N LYS A 769 -4.40 18.35 -25.19
CA LYS A 769 -3.17 19.00 -25.66
C LYS A 769 -2.07 18.96 -24.60
N ARG A 770 -2.39 19.36 -23.37
CA ARG A 770 -1.44 19.39 -22.26
C ARG A 770 -0.86 18.01 -21.98
N PHE A 771 -1.68 16.95 -22.09
CA PHE A 771 -1.22 15.57 -21.89
C PHE A 771 -0.46 15.03 -23.11
N ALA A 772 -0.93 15.28 -24.34
CA ALA A 772 -0.31 14.82 -25.59
C ALA A 772 1.16 15.26 -25.73
N PHE A 773 1.51 16.44 -25.19
CA PHE A 773 2.87 16.98 -25.24
C PHE A 773 3.73 16.66 -24.01
N GLN A 774 3.24 15.80 -23.10
CA GLN A 774 4.02 15.25 -22.00
C GLN A 774 4.41 13.80 -22.29
N PHE A 775 5.66 13.45 -21.97
CA PHE A 775 6.15 12.10 -22.20
C PHE A 775 5.46 11.10 -21.28
N ASN A 776 4.75 10.14 -21.87
CA ASN A 776 4.06 9.08 -21.16
C ASN A 776 3.76 7.90 -22.12
N PRO A 777 4.59 6.86 -22.19
CA PRO A 777 4.43 5.84 -23.22
C PRO A 777 3.10 5.08 -23.14
N ALA A 778 2.51 4.95 -21.94
CA ALA A 778 1.22 4.27 -21.78
C ALA A 778 0.02 5.07 -22.33
N LEU A 779 0.01 6.41 -22.18
CA LEU A 779 -1.16 7.25 -22.43
C LEU A 779 -0.95 8.37 -23.46
N GLN A 780 0.29 8.73 -23.76
CA GLN A 780 0.63 9.80 -24.71
C GLN A 780 0.13 9.51 -26.13
N PRO A 781 0.30 8.29 -26.70
CA PRO A 781 -0.26 7.99 -28.03
C PRO A 781 -1.78 8.21 -28.08
N ARG A 782 -2.48 7.83 -27.00
CA ARG A 782 -3.93 8.01 -26.88
C ARG A 782 -4.31 9.48 -26.83
N ALA A 783 -3.61 10.27 -26.01
CA ALA A 783 -3.86 11.71 -25.90
C ALA A 783 -3.60 12.46 -27.22
N ILE A 784 -2.61 12.03 -28.00
CA ILE A 784 -2.29 12.58 -29.33
C ILE A 784 -3.44 12.31 -30.32
N ILE A 785 -3.96 11.08 -30.37
CA ILE A 785 -5.16 10.77 -31.16
C ILE A 785 -6.33 11.67 -30.73
N VAL A 786 -6.64 11.70 -29.44
CA VAL A 786 -7.76 12.49 -28.90
C VAL A 786 -7.62 13.96 -29.29
N TYR A 787 -6.44 14.55 -29.08
CA TYR A 787 -6.15 15.93 -29.46
C TYR A 787 -6.35 16.17 -30.97
N GLY A 788 -5.90 15.26 -31.83
CA GLY A 788 -6.10 15.35 -33.28
C GLY A 788 -7.58 15.30 -33.69
N CYS A 789 -8.39 14.49 -33.01
CA CYS A 789 -9.83 14.37 -33.30
C CYS A 789 -10.61 15.63 -32.89
N ILE A 790 -10.35 16.16 -31.70
CA ILE A 790 -11.17 17.24 -31.12
C ILE A 790 -10.70 18.65 -31.50
N SER A 791 -9.51 18.79 -32.11
CA SER A 791 -8.97 20.09 -32.51
C SER A 791 -9.79 20.72 -33.65
N LYS A 792 -10.07 22.03 -33.52
CA LYS A 792 -10.73 22.83 -34.58
C LYS A 792 -9.82 23.89 -35.20
N THR A 793 -8.70 24.17 -34.55
CA THR A 793 -7.66 25.09 -35.03
C THR A 793 -6.30 24.51 -34.68
N THR A 794 -5.27 24.91 -35.44
CA THR A 794 -3.90 24.49 -35.15
C THR A 794 -2.91 25.56 -35.58
N SER A 795 -1.76 25.59 -34.90
CA SER A 795 -0.67 26.51 -35.17
C SER A 795 0.59 25.77 -35.65
N ASP A 796 1.45 26.50 -36.37
CA ASP A 796 2.79 26.04 -36.74
C ASP A 796 3.60 25.50 -35.54
N GLY A 797 3.39 26.09 -34.35
CA GLY A 797 4.09 25.69 -33.12
C GLY A 797 3.68 24.31 -32.61
N GLU A 798 2.40 23.97 -32.71
CA GLU A 798 1.86 22.66 -32.30
C GLU A 798 2.34 21.57 -33.25
N ILE A 799 2.25 21.79 -34.58
CA ILE A 799 2.76 20.85 -35.57
C ILE A 799 4.28 20.61 -35.38
N LYS A 800 5.07 21.67 -35.17
CA LYS A 800 6.51 21.53 -34.89
C LYS A 800 6.77 20.74 -33.60
N THR A 801 5.90 20.85 -32.60
CA THR A 801 6.03 20.09 -31.34
C THR A 801 5.76 18.61 -31.57
N LEU A 802 4.70 18.26 -32.29
CA LEU A 802 4.42 16.87 -32.72
C LEU A 802 5.59 16.29 -33.52
N LEU A 803 6.15 17.04 -34.48
CA LEU A 803 7.31 16.61 -35.25
C LEU A 803 8.57 16.38 -34.39
N ARG A 804 8.78 17.18 -33.33
CA ARG A 804 9.88 16.92 -32.39
C ARG A 804 9.67 15.63 -31.60
N ILE A 805 8.43 15.31 -31.23
CA ILE A 805 8.10 14.04 -30.58
C ILE A 805 8.33 12.88 -31.57
N LEU A 806 7.91 13.04 -32.83
CA LEU A 806 8.11 12.06 -33.89
C LEU A 806 9.59 11.75 -34.12
N VAL A 807 10.45 12.78 -34.19
CA VAL A 807 11.90 12.60 -34.33
C VAL A 807 12.46 11.74 -33.19
N LYS A 808 12.09 12.04 -31.94
CA LYS A 808 12.53 11.22 -30.79
C LYS A 808 12.01 9.79 -30.84
N ALA A 809 10.75 9.61 -31.26
CA ALA A 809 10.15 8.29 -31.41
C ALA A 809 10.91 7.48 -32.48
N LEU A 810 11.22 8.08 -33.64
CA LEU A 810 12.00 7.48 -34.71
C LEU A 810 13.46 7.20 -34.32
N GLU A 811 14.10 8.05 -33.51
CA GLU A 811 15.46 7.82 -32.99
C GLU A 811 15.53 6.57 -32.11
N SER A 812 14.50 6.35 -31.27
CA SER A 812 14.41 5.17 -30.41
C SER A 812 13.93 3.92 -31.15
N PHE A 813 13.09 4.12 -32.18
CA PHE A 813 12.36 3.10 -32.94
C PHE A 813 11.74 1.98 -32.08
N SER A 814 11.34 2.32 -30.85
CA SER A 814 10.87 1.35 -29.85
C SER A 814 9.35 1.37 -29.67
N ASP A 815 8.70 2.46 -30.08
CA ASP A 815 7.28 2.71 -29.82
C ASP A 815 6.55 3.07 -31.13
N ILE A 816 6.13 2.02 -31.85
CA ILE A 816 5.43 2.16 -33.14
C ILE A 816 4.04 2.79 -32.93
N ASP A 817 3.36 2.48 -31.82
CA ASP A 817 2.05 3.05 -31.48
C ASP A 817 2.15 4.59 -31.31
N LEU A 818 3.23 5.09 -30.71
CA LEU A 818 3.49 6.54 -30.63
C LEU A 818 3.70 7.17 -32.01
N ILE A 819 4.51 6.54 -32.88
CA ILE A 819 4.76 7.03 -34.24
C ILE A 819 3.45 7.10 -35.02
N ASP A 820 2.66 6.01 -35.00
CA ASP A 820 1.38 5.90 -35.68
C ASP A 820 0.40 6.97 -35.20
N SER A 821 0.27 7.14 -33.87
CA SER A 821 -0.61 8.16 -33.30
C SER A 821 -0.28 9.59 -33.75
N ILE A 822 1.02 9.91 -33.89
CA ILE A 822 1.46 11.23 -34.36
C ILE A 822 1.09 11.41 -35.82
N ILE A 823 1.27 10.39 -36.66
CA ILE A 823 0.91 10.45 -38.07
C ILE A 823 -0.60 10.67 -38.22
N MET A 824 -1.42 9.85 -37.53
CA MET A 824 -2.88 10.00 -37.53
C MET A 824 -3.32 11.40 -37.06
N CYS A 825 -2.70 11.92 -36.00
CA CYS A 825 -2.97 13.27 -35.50
C CYS A 825 -2.60 14.35 -36.53
N LEU A 826 -1.40 14.26 -37.14
CA LEU A 826 -0.96 15.21 -38.16
C LEU A 826 -1.90 15.21 -39.37
N THR A 827 -2.37 14.05 -39.82
CA THR A 827 -3.35 13.94 -40.91
C THR A 827 -4.59 14.77 -40.62
N ARG A 828 -5.12 14.73 -39.38
CA ARG A 828 -6.29 15.52 -38.97
C ARG A 828 -6.01 17.00 -38.79
N LEU A 829 -4.81 17.37 -38.35
CA LEU A 829 -4.46 18.78 -38.09
C LEU A 829 -4.04 19.55 -39.34
N LEU A 830 -3.56 18.87 -40.40
CA LEU A 830 -3.12 19.51 -41.64
C LEU A 830 -4.18 20.43 -42.29
N PRO A 831 -5.45 20.01 -42.46
CA PRO A 831 -6.48 20.88 -43.02
C PRO A 831 -6.79 22.12 -42.18
N LEU A 832 -6.50 22.07 -40.87
CA LEU A 832 -6.74 23.16 -39.91
C LEU A 832 -5.59 24.17 -39.88
N LEU A 833 -4.45 23.82 -40.47
CA LEU A 833 -3.28 24.70 -40.53
C LEU A 833 -3.49 25.77 -41.60
N SER A 834 -2.99 26.98 -41.34
CA SER A 834 -3.06 28.09 -42.31
C SER A 834 -2.57 27.65 -43.70
N PRO A 835 -3.29 27.98 -44.78
CA PRO A 835 -2.86 27.70 -46.15
C PRO A 835 -1.50 28.33 -46.50
N GLU A 836 -1.10 29.41 -45.81
CA GLU A 836 0.18 30.08 -46.02
C GLU A 836 1.36 29.39 -45.30
N SER A 837 1.08 28.36 -44.49
CA SER A 837 2.12 27.69 -43.71
C SER A 837 3.14 26.99 -44.60
N LYS A 838 4.42 27.24 -44.34
CA LYS A 838 5.52 26.56 -45.06
C LYS A 838 5.61 25.07 -44.73
N ILE A 839 4.93 24.60 -43.66
CA ILE A 839 5.01 23.22 -43.18
C ILE A 839 4.42 22.23 -44.19
N HIS A 840 3.39 22.63 -44.95
CA HIS A 840 2.70 21.77 -45.91
C HIS A 840 3.64 21.11 -46.91
N LYS A 841 4.63 21.86 -47.42
CA LYS A 841 5.65 21.37 -48.38
C LYS A 841 6.59 20.34 -47.76
N PHE A 842 6.86 20.45 -46.46
CA PHE A 842 7.74 19.50 -45.76
C PHE A 842 6.98 18.23 -45.35
N MET A 843 5.67 18.33 -45.12
CA MET A 843 4.86 17.18 -44.71
C MET A 843 4.76 16.11 -45.79
N PHE A 844 4.77 16.50 -47.07
CA PHE A 844 4.91 15.56 -48.20
C PHE A 844 6.10 14.61 -48.03
N TRP A 845 7.28 15.16 -47.72
CA TRP A 845 8.50 14.38 -47.54
C TRP A 845 8.46 13.52 -46.29
N ILE A 846 7.81 13.99 -45.23
CA ILE A 846 7.62 13.22 -43.99
C ILE A 846 6.74 12.00 -44.28
N ALA A 847 5.60 12.17 -44.95
CA ALA A 847 4.71 11.07 -45.31
C ALA A 847 5.43 10.01 -46.18
N LEU A 848 6.21 10.45 -47.18
CA LEU A 848 7.00 9.57 -48.01
C LEU A 848 8.12 8.84 -47.23
N SER A 849 8.74 9.53 -46.26
CA SER A 849 9.76 8.92 -45.39
C SER A 849 9.17 7.85 -44.47
N ILE A 850 7.96 8.05 -43.95
CA ILE A 850 7.24 7.05 -43.15
C ILE A 850 6.93 5.81 -43.99
N LEU A 851 6.44 5.98 -45.22
CA LEU A 851 6.17 4.86 -46.13
C LEU A 851 7.44 4.06 -46.47
N GLN A 852 8.60 4.71 -46.49
CA GLN A 852 9.91 4.07 -46.72
C GLN A 852 10.46 3.31 -45.49
N LEU A 853 9.83 3.41 -44.32
CA LEU A 853 10.25 2.62 -43.15
C LEU A 853 9.91 1.12 -43.29
N GLU A 854 9.10 0.75 -44.28
CA GLU A 854 8.65 -0.64 -44.55
C GLU A 854 7.93 -1.31 -43.36
N GLU A 855 7.46 -0.52 -42.39
CA GLU A 855 6.68 -1.00 -41.24
C GLU A 855 5.20 -1.15 -41.59
N THR A 856 4.69 -2.38 -41.48
CA THR A 856 3.31 -2.71 -41.92
C THR A 856 2.25 -1.93 -41.14
N GLN A 857 2.47 -1.68 -39.84
CA GLN A 857 1.53 -0.94 -38.99
C GLN A 857 1.39 0.53 -39.40
N LEU A 858 2.46 1.15 -39.91
CA LEU A 858 2.48 2.57 -40.26
C LEU A 858 1.97 2.85 -41.68
N TYR A 859 1.84 1.83 -42.52
CA TYR A 859 1.57 1.99 -43.94
C TYR A 859 0.24 2.72 -44.22
N ALA A 860 -0.83 2.30 -43.53
CA ALA A 860 -2.16 2.90 -43.71
C ALA A 860 -2.17 4.38 -43.30
N SER A 861 -1.65 4.69 -42.13
CA SER A 861 -1.58 6.07 -41.60
C SER A 861 -0.65 6.95 -42.43
N GLY A 862 0.50 6.41 -42.87
CA GLY A 862 1.44 7.13 -43.75
C GLY A 862 0.84 7.46 -45.11
N LEU A 863 0.05 6.55 -45.69
CA LEU A 863 -0.66 6.79 -46.94
C LEU A 863 -1.76 7.86 -46.77
N ALA A 864 -2.52 7.78 -45.68
CA ALA A 864 -3.55 8.77 -45.36
C ALA A 864 -2.96 10.17 -45.18
N LEU A 865 -1.79 10.29 -44.52
CA LEU A 865 -1.08 11.56 -44.39
C LEU A 865 -0.65 12.12 -45.75
N LEU A 866 -0.15 11.27 -46.65
CA LEU A 866 0.26 11.67 -47.99
C LEU A 866 -0.94 12.17 -48.81
N GLU A 867 -2.03 11.40 -48.84
CA GLU A 867 -3.27 11.75 -49.55
C GLU A 867 -3.83 13.09 -49.05
N GLN A 868 -3.94 13.24 -47.73
CA GLN A 868 -4.45 14.48 -47.12
C GLN A 868 -3.56 15.68 -47.44
N ASN A 869 -2.24 15.50 -47.40
CA ASN A 869 -1.31 16.56 -47.73
C ASN A 869 -1.38 16.98 -49.21
N LEU A 870 -1.56 16.02 -50.13
CA LEU A 870 -1.74 16.30 -51.56
C LEU A 870 -3.01 17.12 -51.79
N HIS A 871 -4.13 16.75 -51.17
CA HIS A 871 -5.35 17.56 -51.22
C HIS A 871 -5.12 18.98 -50.72
N THR A 872 -4.41 19.15 -49.59
CA THR A 872 -4.11 20.48 -49.06
C THR A 872 -3.20 21.30 -49.98
N LEU A 873 -2.23 20.66 -50.66
CA LEU A 873 -1.35 21.32 -51.63
C LEU A 873 -2.06 21.68 -52.94
N ASP A 874 -3.01 20.86 -53.41
CA ASP A 874 -3.80 21.13 -54.62
C ASP A 874 -4.77 22.31 -54.44
N HIS A 875 -5.18 22.60 -53.19
CA HIS A 875 -6.03 23.73 -52.83
C HIS A 875 -5.27 25.04 -52.56
N MET A 876 -3.94 25.04 -52.60
CA MET A 876 -3.06 26.23 -52.50
C MET A 876 -2.67 26.76 -53.87
#